data_AF-E8LC95-F1
#
_entry.id   AF-E8LC95-F1
#
_cell.length_a   1.000
_cell.length_b   1.000
_cell.length_c   1.000
_cell.angle_alpha   90.00
_cell.angle_beta   90.00
_cell.angle_gamma   90.00
#
_symmetry.space_group_name_H-M   'P 1'
#
loop_
_entity.id
_entity.type
_entity.pdbx_description
1 polymer ?
#
loop_
_entity_poly.entity_id
_entity_poly.type
_entity_poly.pdbx_seq_one_letter_code
_entity_poly.pdbx_strand_id
1 'polypeptide(L)'
;MSNLASLTAQREGLLKKIRAIEASCEGIENENNAKRVQKLNLEQAQYSAQRQEIAAKLAVLDGNLANINAEILELSGTGFEKILEAIKNQRWYFIKNKPNILFDKNSGLIWANLYTFTYAEEAKGNWYHSSEVDNLIADYSFGMDGFRLPTCYELWQAVEDRTIPFYRDNSNGRRLFGLRYWLCEYNGGIAGKSLDDCGATTGWSDTNKGALFPCSDYLIQNSDYQEKVKPGNPVYTEKERLQFTLDLFTQNELLPVFNDEAITELYKQIYFEKPELLAQLQELQTQIKGLQKVTLLSSDFDYTALLSKYDLKAIDASLIKYYQAVQQWCRELMEKVDYYEEQKASVIKDFNLISLKLSKKYEANSNLTEAENTLLCDRQHFFQKNFSLGMNSVKTKILAVKKQADALEYRIDEIDEGENSLRELAELEQEKRASFAFLAENTAKIIKNALRKIEYFEANHTFVMNAINIWENWTEGYRVFKTTYKEDMKHDCEDDGIEEEIWSAWYQDWQQLRYVIELKMQPVIERGLRGSMPTNKEVKTSVPEQLIHILDDYKKQIDKFYKEERKGIYQKFAFQAGGNLQEKFETESSLYKFVAMLQSELQDIIFNCKNAEDRVWILNWANSLLDIQIDEVLKFVANNDLQKISHTILDEFAALKQKNYDIYLADAKAYSEEKSRREKAYNSLIFKMRKDLAK
;
A
#
# COMPACT_ATOMS: atom_id res chain seq x y z
N MET A 1 21.37 33.41 67.69
CA MET A 1 20.74 33.46 66.35
C MET A 1 19.54 32.51 66.18
N SER A 2 19.25 31.51 67.03
CA SER A 2 18.09 30.61 66.82
C SER A 2 16.71 31.18 67.22
N ASN A 3 16.66 32.15 68.15
CA ASN A 3 15.39 32.73 68.62
C ASN A 3 14.72 33.65 67.58
N LEU A 4 15.50 34.36 66.76
CA LEU A 4 14.98 35.26 65.73
C LEU A 4 14.23 34.48 64.63
N ALA A 5 14.78 33.34 64.21
CA ALA A 5 14.15 32.49 63.18
C ALA A 5 12.82 31.89 63.66
N SER A 6 12.76 31.45 64.92
CA SER A 6 11.52 30.95 65.54
C SER A 6 10.44 32.04 65.64
N LEU A 7 10.83 33.26 66.04
CA LEU A 7 9.90 34.39 66.13
C LEU A 7 9.41 34.85 64.75
N THR A 8 10.26 34.83 63.72
CA THR A 8 9.86 35.12 62.34
C THR A 8 8.87 34.10 61.80
N ALA A 9 9.09 32.80 62.06
CA ALA A 9 8.18 31.73 61.65
C ALA A 9 6.81 31.85 62.37
N GLN A 10 6.79 32.19 63.66
CA GLN A 10 5.54 32.45 64.39
C GLN A 10 4.81 33.70 63.85
N ARG A 11 5.54 34.78 63.56
CA ARG A 11 4.97 36.00 62.95
C ARG A 11 4.32 35.69 61.60
N GLU A 12 4.97 34.92 60.73
CA GLU A 12 4.41 34.51 59.44
C GLU A 12 3.16 33.63 59.63
N GLY A 13 3.19 32.71 60.59
CA GLY A 13 2.04 31.88 60.94
C GLY A 13 0.84 32.71 61.43
N LEU A 14 1.07 33.74 62.24
CA LEU A 14 0.04 34.67 62.70
C LEU A 14 -0.50 35.55 61.57
N LEU A 15 0.37 36.11 60.73
CA LEU A 15 -0.04 36.88 59.55
C LEU A 15 -0.93 36.06 58.60
N LYS A 16 -0.65 34.76 58.46
CA LYS A 16 -1.46 33.86 57.64
C LYS A 16 -2.85 33.63 58.23
N LYS A 17 -2.96 33.55 59.55
CA LYS A 17 -4.26 33.44 60.27
C LYS A 17 -5.05 34.75 60.22
N ILE A 18 -4.39 35.90 60.39
CA ILE A 18 -5.01 37.22 60.30
C ILE A 18 -5.59 37.42 58.88
N ARG A 19 -4.81 37.14 57.83
CA ARG A 19 -5.29 37.19 56.43
C ARG A 19 -6.49 36.29 56.17
N ALA A 20 -6.57 35.13 56.83
CA ALA A 20 -7.71 34.23 56.70
C ALA A 20 -8.98 34.80 57.38
N ILE A 21 -8.83 35.50 58.50
CA ILE A 21 -9.93 36.20 59.18
C ILE A 21 -10.39 37.40 58.35
N GLU A 22 -9.46 38.24 57.88
CA GLU A 22 -9.72 39.40 57.01
C GLU A 22 -10.54 39.02 55.75
N ALA A 23 -10.17 37.90 55.09
CA ALA A 23 -10.91 37.35 53.95
C ALA A 23 -12.35 36.88 54.31
N SER A 24 -12.60 36.48 55.56
CA SER A 24 -13.89 35.91 55.98
C SER A 24 -14.83 36.90 56.68
N CYS A 25 -14.30 37.97 57.29
CA CYS A 25 -15.08 38.86 58.17
C CYS A 25 -15.18 40.32 57.71
N GLU A 26 -14.25 40.84 56.90
CA GLU A 26 -14.13 42.30 56.64
C GLU A 26 -14.64 42.77 55.26
N GLY A 27 -15.19 41.87 54.43
CA GLY A 27 -15.83 42.25 53.16
C GLY A 27 -14.92 43.07 52.20
N ILE A 28 -15.49 43.97 51.40
CA ILE A 28 -14.77 44.80 50.40
C ILE A 28 -13.97 45.95 51.05
N GLU A 29 -14.20 46.28 52.31
CA GLU A 29 -13.48 47.37 53.01
C GLU A 29 -12.01 47.02 53.26
N ASN A 30 -11.66 45.73 53.29
CA ASN A 30 -10.29 45.24 53.33
C ASN A 30 -9.60 45.38 51.96
N GLU A 31 -8.45 46.06 51.90
CA GLU A 31 -7.74 46.40 50.66
C GLU A 31 -7.40 45.17 49.78
N ASN A 32 -7.11 44.01 50.39
CA ASN A 32 -6.82 42.79 49.65
C ASN A 32 -8.08 42.19 49.01
N ASN A 33 -9.21 42.24 49.72
CA ASN A 33 -10.51 41.83 49.17
C ASN A 33 -10.98 42.80 48.09
N ALA A 34 -10.78 44.11 48.26
CA ALA A 34 -11.06 45.13 47.24
C ALA A 34 -10.26 44.87 45.95
N LYS A 35 -8.96 44.57 46.06
CA LYS A 35 -8.11 44.18 44.92
C LYS A 35 -8.58 42.87 44.28
N ARG A 36 -9.02 41.90 45.08
CA ARG A 36 -9.57 40.63 44.56
C ARG A 36 -10.89 40.85 43.82
N VAL A 37 -11.79 41.68 44.34
CA VAL A 37 -13.04 42.05 43.68
C VAL A 37 -12.78 42.86 42.41
N GLN A 38 -11.82 43.78 42.40
CA GLN A 38 -11.41 44.45 41.16
C GLN A 38 -10.89 43.46 40.12
N LYS A 39 -10.06 42.48 40.54
CA LYS A 39 -9.58 41.43 39.63
C LYS A 39 -10.73 40.57 39.11
N LEU A 40 -11.67 40.18 39.97
CA LEU A 40 -12.86 39.41 39.58
C LEU A 40 -13.79 40.21 38.67
N ASN A 41 -13.95 41.52 38.88
CA ASN A 41 -14.72 42.40 38.00
C ASN A 41 -14.04 42.57 36.64
N LEU A 42 -12.70 42.61 36.59
CA LEU A 42 -11.94 42.62 35.34
C LEU A 42 -12.11 41.29 34.59
N GLU A 43 -12.01 40.16 35.29
CA GLU A 43 -12.29 38.83 34.74
C GLU A 43 -13.74 38.73 34.25
N GLN A 44 -14.71 39.22 35.02
CA GLN A 44 -16.13 39.26 34.64
C GLN A 44 -16.36 40.13 33.40
N ALA A 45 -15.72 41.30 33.30
CA ALA A 45 -15.79 42.16 32.13
C ALA A 45 -15.17 41.48 30.89
N GLN A 46 -14.05 40.79 31.06
CA GLN A 46 -13.43 39.99 30.00
C GLN A 46 -14.35 38.85 29.54
N TYR A 47 -14.93 38.08 30.46
CA TYR A 47 -15.86 37.01 30.11
C TYR A 47 -17.17 37.54 29.51
N SER A 48 -17.65 38.70 29.95
CA SER A 48 -18.85 39.34 29.37
C SER A 48 -18.58 39.86 27.95
N ALA A 49 -17.38 40.42 27.70
CA ALA A 49 -16.94 40.80 26.36
C ALA A 49 -16.78 39.58 25.44
N GLN A 50 -16.17 38.50 25.94
CA GLN A 50 -16.11 37.22 25.21
C GLN A 50 -17.51 36.66 24.95
N ARG A 51 -18.45 36.79 25.89
CA ARG A 51 -19.85 36.37 25.70
C ARG A 51 -20.53 37.19 24.60
N GLN A 52 -20.29 38.50 24.54
CA GLN A 52 -20.80 39.36 23.46
C GLN A 52 -20.13 39.04 22.11
N GLU A 53 -18.84 38.75 22.10
CA GLU A 53 -18.12 38.32 20.89
C GLU A 53 -18.65 36.97 20.37
N ILE A 54 -18.88 36.00 21.26
CA ILE A 54 -19.50 34.72 20.92
C ILE A 54 -20.93 34.93 20.44
N ALA A 55 -21.72 35.80 21.08
CA ALA A 55 -23.07 36.13 20.63
C ALA A 55 -23.08 36.80 19.24
N ALA A 56 -22.10 37.67 18.94
CA ALA A 56 -21.93 38.26 17.62
C ALA A 56 -21.52 37.21 16.58
N LYS A 57 -20.61 36.28 16.93
CA LYS A 57 -20.25 35.14 16.08
C LYS A 57 -21.44 34.20 15.84
N LEU A 58 -22.27 33.98 16.86
CA LEU A 58 -23.54 33.23 16.75
C LEU A 58 -24.52 33.92 15.80
N ALA A 59 -24.71 35.24 15.94
CA ALA A 59 -25.57 36.00 15.02
C ALA A 59 -25.06 35.95 13.57
N VAL A 60 -23.74 35.96 13.35
CA VAL A 60 -23.13 35.75 12.02
C VAL A 60 -23.35 34.32 11.54
N LEU A 61 -23.22 33.30 12.40
CA LEU A 61 -23.50 31.91 12.06
C LEU A 61 -24.99 31.68 11.73
N ASP A 62 -25.90 32.29 12.48
CA ASP A 62 -27.34 32.24 12.23
C ASP A 62 -27.71 32.96 10.94
N GLY A 63 -27.07 34.11 10.65
CA GLY A 63 -27.19 34.78 9.36
C GLY A 63 -26.64 33.96 8.20
N ASN A 64 -25.51 33.27 8.40
CA ASN A 64 -24.95 32.34 7.42
C ASN A 64 -25.83 31.11 7.25
N LEU A 65 -26.43 30.56 8.31
CA LEU A 65 -27.39 29.46 8.24
C LEU A 65 -28.68 29.89 7.54
N ALA A 66 -29.17 31.11 7.77
CA ALA A 66 -30.30 31.68 7.04
C ALA A 66 -29.97 31.87 5.56
N ASN A 67 -28.76 32.33 5.23
CA ASN A 67 -28.27 32.43 3.85
C ASN A 67 -28.11 31.05 3.21
N ILE A 68 -27.54 30.07 3.91
CA ILE A 68 -27.43 28.67 3.44
C ILE A 68 -28.82 28.07 3.23
N ASN A 69 -29.79 28.33 4.12
CA ASN A 69 -31.16 27.85 3.95
C ASN A 69 -31.87 28.55 2.80
N ALA A 70 -31.62 29.85 2.58
CA ALA A 70 -32.11 30.59 1.42
C ALA A 70 -31.47 30.08 0.12
N GLU A 71 -30.18 29.78 0.14
CA GLU A 71 -29.42 29.20 -0.98
C GLU A 71 -29.83 27.74 -1.24
N ILE A 72 -30.13 26.94 -0.20
CA ILE A 72 -30.76 25.62 -0.33
C ILE A 72 -32.15 25.76 -0.96
N LEU A 73 -32.94 26.76 -0.56
CA LEU A 73 -34.25 27.05 -1.19
C LEU A 73 -34.09 27.46 -2.67
N GLU A 74 -33.13 28.32 -3.01
CA GLU A 74 -32.78 28.73 -4.38
C GLU A 74 -32.26 27.58 -5.24
N LEU A 75 -31.39 26.73 -4.68
CA LEU A 75 -30.82 25.55 -5.33
C LEU A 75 -31.82 24.40 -5.42
N SER A 76 -32.83 24.37 -4.55
CA SER A 76 -33.87 23.33 -4.55
C SER A 76 -35.01 23.55 -5.57
N GLY A 77 -35.14 24.75 -6.15
CA GLY A 77 -36.18 25.01 -7.15
C GLY A 77 -35.80 26.11 -8.13
N THR A 78 -35.15 25.78 -9.25
CA THR A 78 -34.91 26.80 -10.30
C THR A 78 -34.71 26.30 -11.74
N GLY A 79 -34.25 25.07 -12.01
CA GLY A 79 -34.10 24.58 -13.40
C GLY A 79 -35.35 23.88 -13.92
N PHE A 80 -35.63 22.75 -13.29
CA PHE A 80 -36.75 21.88 -13.58
C PHE A 80 -38.12 22.56 -13.41
N GLU A 81 -38.31 23.32 -12.33
CA GLU A 81 -39.58 24.00 -12.07
C GLU A 81 -39.84 25.13 -13.06
N LYS A 82 -38.81 25.84 -13.53
CA LYS A 82 -38.94 26.84 -14.60
C LYS A 82 -39.32 26.19 -15.94
N ILE A 83 -38.77 25.00 -16.24
CA ILE A 83 -39.15 24.23 -17.43
C ILE A 83 -40.60 23.76 -17.32
N LEU A 84 -41.02 23.19 -16.18
CA LEU A 84 -42.41 22.78 -15.99
C LEU A 84 -43.38 23.97 -16.05
N GLU A 85 -43.03 25.11 -15.47
CA GLU A 85 -43.84 26.33 -15.55
C GLU A 85 -43.91 26.87 -17.00
N ALA A 86 -42.83 26.78 -17.77
CA ALA A 86 -42.87 27.09 -19.20
C ALA A 86 -43.77 26.09 -19.96
N ILE A 87 -43.69 24.80 -19.63
CA ILE A 87 -44.57 23.77 -20.20
C ILE A 87 -46.04 24.08 -19.91
N LYS A 88 -46.33 24.53 -18.69
CA LYS A 88 -47.69 24.91 -18.27
C LYS A 88 -48.25 26.03 -19.14
N ASN A 89 -47.46 27.06 -19.40
CA ASN A 89 -47.89 28.28 -20.07
C ASN A 89 -47.84 28.22 -21.61
N GLN A 90 -47.34 27.12 -22.20
CA GLN A 90 -47.25 26.96 -23.65
C GLN A 90 -47.89 25.65 -24.13
N ARG A 91 -48.68 25.74 -25.22
CA ARG A 91 -49.34 24.57 -25.86
C ARG A 91 -48.54 24.04 -27.05
N TRP A 92 -48.08 24.93 -27.92
CA TRP A 92 -47.48 24.61 -29.21
C TRP A 92 -45.96 24.74 -29.16
N TYR A 93 -45.24 23.73 -29.66
CA TYR A 93 -43.78 23.72 -29.65
C TYR A 93 -43.23 23.42 -31.03
N PHE A 94 -42.45 24.34 -31.58
CA PHE A 94 -41.53 24.00 -32.66
C PHE A 94 -40.39 23.17 -32.10
N ILE A 95 -39.86 22.24 -32.89
CA ILE A 95 -38.80 21.34 -32.45
C ILE A 95 -37.51 21.65 -33.22
N LYS A 96 -36.50 22.17 -32.53
CA LYS A 96 -35.28 22.71 -33.16
C LYS A 96 -34.47 21.66 -33.91
N ASN A 97 -34.39 20.43 -33.38
CA ASN A 97 -33.72 19.30 -34.03
C ASN A 97 -34.63 18.51 -35.00
N LYS A 98 -35.92 18.88 -35.12
CA LYS A 98 -36.90 18.32 -36.06
C LYS A 98 -37.73 19.46 -36.66
N PRO A 99 -37.18 20.28 -37.58
CA PRO A 99 -37.78 21.55 -37.98
C PRO A 99 -39.11 21.41 -38.75
N ASN A 100 -39.39 20.22 -39.30
CA ASN A 100 -40.57 19.96 -40.13
C ASN A 100 -41.84 19.67 -39.34
N ILE A 101 -41.78 19.74 -38.01
CA ILE A 101 -42.90 19.38 -37.14
C ILE A 101 -43.24 20.46 -36.10
N LEU A 102 -44.49 20.40 -35.64
CA LEU A 102 -45.04 21.21 -34.56
C LEU A 102 -45.74 20.28 -33.55
N PHE A 103 -45.37 20.34 -32.28
CA PHE A 103 -45.96 19.50 -31.24
C PHE A 103 -47.12 20.22 -30.53
N ASP A 104 -48.24 19.51 -30.32
CA ASP A 104 -49.38 19.96 -29.51
C ASP A 104 -49.36 19.29 -28.13
N LYS A 105 -49.06 20.04 -27.06
CA LYS A 105 -49.06 19.54 -25.69
C LYS A 105 -50.39 18.90 -25.28
N ASN A 106 -51.51 19.45 -25.72
CA ASN A 106 -52.82 19.05 -25.19
C ASN A 106 -53.30 17.71 -25.75
N SER A 107 -52.95 17.41 -27.00
CA SER A 107 -53.29 16.14 -27.64
C SER A 107 -52.13 15.14 -27.62
N GLY A 108 -50.89 15.63 -27.59
CA GLY A 108 -49.68 14.82 -27.80
C GLY A 108 -49.39 14.55 -29.27
N LEU A 109 -50.25 15.05 -30.19
CA LEU A 109 -50.07 14.92 -31.62
C LEU A 109 -48.93 15.80 -32.12
N ILE A 110 -48.23 15.29 -33.11
CA ILE A 110 -47.31 16.07 -33.92
C ILE A 110 -48.04 16.49 -35.19
N TRP A 111 -47.90 17.75 -35.57
CA TRP A 111 -48.46 18.35 -36.76
C TRP A 111 -47.36 18.74 -37.73
N ALA A 112 -47.66 18.79 -39.03
CA ALA A 112 -46.74 19.31 -40.03
C ALA A 112 -46.43 20.79 -39.75
N ASN A 113 -45.15 21.19 -39.74
CA ASN A 113 -44.82 22.60 -39.64
C ASN A 113 -45.19 23.31 -40.95
N LEU A 114 -46.27 24.09 -40.96
CA LEU A 114 -46.77 24.75 -42.16
C LEU A 114 -45.83 25.84 -42.72
N TYR A 115 -44.77 26.23 -41.99
CA TYR A 115 -43.70 27.07 -42.53
C TYR A 115 -42.75 26.32 -43.47
N THR A 116 -42.61 25.00 -43.31
CA THR A 116 -41.70 24.16 -44.12
C THR A 116 -42.44 23.12 -44.97
N PHE A 117 -43.66 22.75 -44.59
CA PHE A 117 -44.52 21.84 -45.33
C PHE A 117 -45.36 22.59 -46.36
N THR A 118 -45.40 22.08 -47.60
CA THR A 118 -46.22 22.66 -48.67
C THR A 118 -47.68 22.27 -48.49
N TYR A 119 -48.43 23.09 -47.74
CA TYR A 119 -49.83 22.82 -47.38
C TYR A 119 -50.86 23.18 -48.46
N ALA A 120 -50.46 23.99 -49.44
CA ALA A 120 -51.26 24.40 -50.58
C ALA A 120 -50.33 24.82 -51.73
N GLU A 121 -50.77 24.61 -52.97
CA GLU A 121 -49.98 24.93 -54.17
C GLU A 121 -50.67 26.03 -54.99
N GLU A 122 -50.01 27.18 -55.14
CA GLU A 122 -50.54 28.35 -55.88
C GLU A 122 -50.86 28.00 -57.35
N ALA A 123 -50.02 27.18 -57.99
CA ALA A 123 -50.23 26.71 -59.37
C ALA A 123 -51.49 25.83 -59.54
N LYS A 124 -51.99 25.25 -58.45
CA LYS A 124 -53.22 24.44 -58.41
C LYS A 124 -54.43 25.21 -57.86
N GLY A 125 -54.33 26.54 -57.77
CA GLY A 125 -55.38 27.40 -57.24
C GLY A 125 -55.46 27.42 -55.71
N ASN A 126 -54.39 27.03 -55.01
CA ASN A 126 -54.21 26.92 -53.54
C ASN A 126 -54.81 25.67 -52.86
N TRP A 127 -55.12 24.60 -53.61
CA TRP A 127 -55.84 23.43 -53.09
C TRP A 127 -55.33 22.13 -53.73
N TYR A 128 -55.15 21.08 -52.93
CA TYR A 128 -54.81 19.73 -53.39
C TYR A 128 -56.07 18.89 -53.60
N HIS A 129 -56.04 17.93 -54.54
CA HIS A 129 -57.14 16.99 -54.71
C HIS A 129 -57.05 15.83 -53.70
N SER A 130 -58.18 15.29 -53.25
CA SER A 130 -58.24 14.21 -52.26
C SER A 130 -57.50 12.93 -52.71
N SER A 131 -57.36 12.72 -54.02
CA SER A 131 -56.59 11.59 -54.59
C SER A 131 -55.07 11.75 -54.54
N GLU A 132 -54.55 12.95 -54.26
CA GLU A 132 -53.11 13.23 -54.20
C GLU A 132 -52.56 13.13 -52.77
N VAL A 133 -53.43 13.09 -51.77
CA VAL A 133 -53.09 13.26 -50.35
C VAL A 133 -52.09 12.23 -49.86
N ASP A 134 -52.35 10.94 -50.09
CA ASP A 134 -51.51 9.87 -49.58
C ASP A 134 -50.07 9.97 -50.13
N ASN A 135 -49.93 10.30 -51.42
CA ASN A 135 -48.62 10.49 -52.05
C ASN A 135 -47.91 11.73 -51.48
N LEU A 136 -48.61 12.86 -51.32
CA LEU A 136 -48.03 14.09 -50.79
C LEU A 136 -47.53 13.94 -49.36
N ILE A 137 -48.23 13.16 -48.53
CA ILE A 137 -47.80 12.86 -47.16
C ILE A 137 -46.65 11.85 -47.18
N ALA A 138 -46.73 10.79 -47.98
CA ALA A 138 -45.70 9.76 -48.05
C ALA A 138 -44.36 10.27 -48.61
N ASP A 139 -44.40 11.20 -49.57
CA ASP A 139 -43.22 11.74 -50.24
C ASP A 139 -42.48 12.81 -49.40
N TYR A 140 -43.12 13.34 -48.34
CA TYR A 140 -42.51 14.38 -47.50
C TYR A 140 -41.83 13.79 -46.27
N SER A 141 -40.54 14.13 -46.08
CA SER A 141 -39.80 13.74 -44.88
C SER A 141 -40.09 14.69 -43.71
N PHE A 142 -41.02 14.29 -42.84
CA PHE A 142 -41.30 15.02 -41.60
C PHE A 142 -40.22 14.84 -40.52
N GLY A 143 -39.32 13.86 -40.69
CA GLY A 143 -38.31 13.51 -39.68
C GLY A 143 -38.85 12.68 -38.50
N MET A 144 -40.13 12.33 -38.55
CA MET A 144 -40.83 11.35 -37.71
C MET A 144 -41.90 10.65 -38.55
N ASP A 145 -42.25 9.42 -38.18
CA ASP A 145 -43.17 8.56 -38.93
C ASP A 145 -44.64 8.77 -38.52
N GLY A 146 -45.55 8.07 -39.19
CA GLY A 146 -46.97 7.98 -38.80
C GLY A 146 -47.85 9.16 -39.23
N PHE A 147 -47.38 10.03 -40.12
CA PHE A 147 -48.18 11.16 -40.61
C PHE A 147 -49.37 10.70 -41.46
N ARG A 148 -50.53 11.28 -41.18
CA ARG A 148 -51.82 11.03 -41.81
C ARG A 148 -52.65 12.30 -41.88
N LEU A 149 -53.77 12.26 -42.59
CA LEU A 149 -54.78 13.31 -42.41
C LEU A 149 -55.32 13.29 -40.96
N PRO A 150 -55.54 14.47 -40.36
CA PRO A 150 -56.26 14.54 -39.10
C PRO A 150 -57.72 14.15 -39.33
N THR A 151 -58.34 13.56 -38.32
CA THR A 151 -59.80 13.50 -38.25
C THR A 151 -60.36 14.92 -38.13
N CYS A 152 -61.62 15.09 -38.51
CA CYS A 152 -62.30 16.36 -38.34
C CYS A 152 -62.30 16.88 -36.89
N TYR A 153 -62.31 15.96 -35.92
CA TYR A 153 -62.26 16.26 -34.50
C TYR A 153 -60.88 16.75 -34.08
N GLU A 154 -59.81 16.06 -34.49
CA GLU A 154 -58.42 16.49 -34.21
C GLU A 154 -58.13 17.85 -34.84
N LEU A 155 -58.54 18.05 -36.10
CA LEU A 155 -58.38 19.33 -36.80
C LEU A 155 -59.14 20.45 -36.08
N TRP A 156 -60.39 20.19 -35.65
CA TRP A 156 -61.17 21.18 -34.91
C TRP A 156 -60.53 21.50 -33.55
N GLN A 157 -60.10 20.50 -32.79
CA GLN A 157 -59.43 20.68 -31.49
C GLN A 157 -58.13 21.48 -31.60
N ALA A 158 -57.41 21.38 -32.72
CA ALA A 158 -56.21 22.17 -32.98
C ALA A 158 -56.52 23.67 -33.23
N VAL A 159 -57.66 23.99 -33.85
CA VAL A 159 -57.97 25.36 -34.31
C VAL A 159 -59.05 26.07 -33.49
N GLU A 160 -59.76 25.37 -32.61
CA GLU A 160 -60.91 25.91 -31.88
C GLU A 160 -60.55 27.10 -30.98
N ASP A 161 -59.47 26.97 -30.21
CA ASP A 161 -59.01 27.93 -29.20
C ASP A 161 -58.18 29.09 -29.77
N ARG A 162 -57.88 29.04 -31.08
CA ARG A 162 -57.13 30.05 -31.82
C ARG A 162 -55.70 30.29 -31.31
N THR A 163 -55.06 29.30 -30.68
CA THR A 163 -53.69 29.43 -30.15
C THR A 163 -52.60 28.91 -31.09
N ILE A 164 -52.95 28.16 -32.12
CA ILE A 164 -51.99 27.58 -33.07
C ILE A 164 -51.25 28.70 -33.86
N PRO A 165 -49.92 28.60 -34.09
CA PRO A 165 -49.11 29.74 -34.56
C PRO A 165 -49.27 30.09 -36.06
N PHE A 166 -50.35 29.64 -36.72
CA PHE A 166 -50.54 29.81 -38.17
C PHE A 166 -51.67 30.77 -38.55
N TYR A 167 -52.24 31.53 -37.60
CA TYR A 167 -53.22 32.59 -37.91
C TYR A 167 -52.56 33.83 -38.50
N ARG A 168 -53.31 34.59 -39.32
CA ARG A 168 -52.94 35.93 -39.80
C ARG A 168 -53.85 36.98 -39.18
N ASP A 169 -53.28 38.12 -38.78
CA ASP A 169 -53.88 39.20 -37.96
C ASP A 169 -55.16 39.87 -38.48
N ASN A 170 -55.63 39.54 -39.69
CA ASN A 170 -56.75 40.25 -40.34
C ASN A 170 -57.90 39.35 -40.79
N SER A 171 -58.08 38.17 -40.20
CA SER A 171 -59.21 37.30 -40.53
C SER A 171 -60.19 37.15 -39.37
N ASN A 172 -61.46 37.54 -39.58
CA ASN A 172 -62.57 37.32 -38.65
C ASN A 172 -62.95 35.81 -38.51
N GLY A 173 -62.03 34.88 -38.74
CA GLY A 173 -62.27 33.43 -38.81
C GLY A 173 -61.07 32.61 -38.31
N ARG A 174 -61.25 31.29 -38.16
CA ARG A 174 -60.18 30.37 -37.70
C ARG A 174 -59.30 29.91 -38.87
N ARG A 175 -59.00 30.80 -39.83
CA ARG A 175 -58.26 30.44 -41.04
C ARG A 175 -56.76 30.38 -40.78
N LEU A 176 -56.16 29.22 -41.01
CA LEU A 176 -54.70 29.06 -41.01
C LEU A 176 -54.15 29.60 -42.33
N PHE A 177 -53.18 30.50 -42.26
CA PHE A 177 -52.61 31.26 -43.39
C PHE A 177 -53.64 31.88 -44.36
N GLY A 178 -54.85 32.17 -43.87
CA GLY A 178 -55.94 32.75 -44.67
C GLY A 178 -56.74 31.76 -45.52
N LEU A 179 -56.43 30.46 -45.48
CA LEU A 179 -57.15 29.42 -46.21
C LEU A 179 -58.39 28.93 -45.44
N ARG A 180 -59.48 28.75 -46.19
CA ARG A 180 -60.80 28.36 -45.64
C ARG A 180 -60.96 26.85 -45.49
N TYR A 181 -60.57 26.07 -46.50
CA TYR A 181 -60.88 24.63 -46.55
C TYR A 181 -59.64 23.78 -46.38
N TRP A 182 -59.72 22.84 -45.44
CA TRP A 182 -58.66 21.91 -45.08
C TRP A 182 -59.18 20.48 -45.18
N LEU A 183 -58.42 19.60 -45.81
CA LEU A 183 -58.78 18.20 -45.95
C LEU A 183 -58.59 17.49 -44.61
N CYS A 184 -59.57 16.67 -44.25
CA CYS A 184 -59.55 15.85 -43.04
C CYS A 184 -60.35 14.57 -43.28
N GLU A 185 -60.15 13.59 -42.40
CA GLU A 185 -60.97 12.38 -42.37
C GLU A 185 -62.29 12.66 -41.64
N TYR A 186 -63.40 12.24 -42.25
CA TYR A 186 -64.73 12.28 -41.66
C TYR A 186 -65.57 11.08 -42.12
N ASN A 187 -66.06 10.27 -41.17
CA ASN A 187 -66.92 9.11 -41.42
C ASN A 187 -66.36 8.09 -42.44
N GLY A 188 -65.05 7.86 -42.43
CA GLY A 188 -64.34 6.92 -43.29
C GLY A 188 -63.97 7.46 -44.67
N GLY A 189 -64.15 8.77 -44.92
CA GLY A 189 -63.81 9.43 -46.19
C GLY A 189 -63.03 10.73 -45.99
N ILE A 190 -62.46 11.26 -47.08
CA ILE A 190 -61.76 12.55 -47.08
C ILE A 190 -62.76 13.66 -47.42
N ALA A 191 -62.86 14.67 -46.55
CA ALA A 191 -63.76 15.81 -46.73
C ALA A 191 -63.04 17.15 -46.53
N GLY A 192 -63.53 18.19 -47.22
CA GLY A 192 -63.06 19.56 -47.02
C GLY A 192 -63.79 20.24 -45.86
N LYS A 193 -63.07 20.55 -44.78
CA LYS A 193 -63.59 21.28 -43.61
C LYS A 193 -63.33 22.77 -43.73
N SER A 194 -64.41 23.55 -43.77
CA SER A 194 -64.38 25.00 -43.64
C SER A 194 -64.07 25.42 -42.19
N LEU A 195 -62.96 26.14 -42.00
CA LEU A 195 -62.57 26.68 -40.69
C LEU A 195 -63.34 27.96 -40.29
N ASP A 196 -64.15 28.51 -41.19
CA ASP A 196 -65.07 29.61 -40.87
C ASP A 196 -66.28 29.12 -40.05
N ASP A 197 -66.64 27.84 -40.19
CA ASP A 197 -67.84 27.25 -39.57
C ASP A 197 -67.51 26.64 -38.21
N CYS A 198 -68.34 26.94 -37.20
CA CYS A 198 -68.10 26.51 -35.82
C CYS A 198 -68.49 25.05 -35.57
N GLY A 199 -67.54 24.24 -35.08
CA GLY A 199 -67.74 22.88 -34.62
C GLY A 199 -67.04 21.83 -35.49
N ALA A 200 -66.72 20.70 -34.88
CA ALA A 200 -66.06 19.56 -35.53
C ALA A 200 -66.95 18.80 -36.52
N THR A 201 -68.27 19.07 -36.56
CA THR A 201 -69.26 18.40 -37.42
C THR A 201 -70.10 19.36 -38.27
N THR A 202 -69.66 20.60 -38.48
CA THR A 202 -70.32 21.60 -39.37
C THR A 202 -69.41 22.06 -40.50
N GLY A 203 -69.94 22.70 -41.54
CA GLY A 203 -69.12 23.35 -42.59
C GLY A 203 -68.34 22.40 -43.50
N TRP A 204 -68.85 21.18 -43.72
CA TRP A 204 -68.30 20.26 -44.70
C TRP A 204 -68.71 20.67 -46.09
N SER A 205 -67.79 20.45 -47.01
CA SER A 205 -68.04 20.50 -48.42
C SER A 205 -67.64 19.16 -49.02
N ASP A 206 -68.49 18.59 -49.88
CA ASP A 206 -68.17 17.43 -50.73
C ASP A 206 -67.11 17.79 -51.80
N THR A 207 -66.46 18.95 -51.68
CA THR A 207 -65.32 19.31 -52.50
C THR A 207 -64.17 18.35 -52.22
N ASN A 208 -63.80 17.57 -53.24
CA ASN A 208 -62.57 16.76 -53.28
C ASN A 208 -61.28 17.59 -53.30
N LYS A 209 -61.29 18.84 -52.80
CA LYS A 209 -60.15 19.74 -52.82
C LYS A 209 -60.01 20.49 -51.49
N GLY A 210 -58.78 20.72 -51.04
CA GLY A 210 -58.48 21.54 -49.87
C GLY A 210 -56.98 21.61 -49.56
N ALA A 211 -56.61 22.39 -48.53
CA ALA A 211 -55.25 22.43 -47.99
C ALA A 211 -54.96 21.23 -47.07
N LEU A 212 -53.68 20.91 -46.89
CA LEU A 212 -53.23 19.78 -46.08
C LEU A 212 -52.62 20.24 -44.76
N PHE A 213 -53.08 19.65 -43.66
CA PHE A 213 -52.43 19.79 -42.37
C PHE A 213 -52.23 18.42 -41.70
N PRO A 214 -51.28 17.62 -42.20
CA PRO A 214 -51.05 16.27 -41.70
C PRO A 214 -50.66 16.28 -40.21
N CYS A 215 -51.10 15.24 -39.48
CA CYS A 215 -50.70 14.98 -38.10
C CYS A 215 -50.27 13.52 -37.90
N SER A 216 -49.57 13.26 -36.80
CA SER A 216 -49.10 11.94 -36.40
C SER A 216 -49.31 11.75 -34.90
N ASP A 217 -49.76 10.55 -34.51
CA ASP A 217 -49.89 10.09 -33.13
C ASP A 217 -48.69 9.23 -32.69
N TYR A 218 -47.61 9.20 -33.48
CA TYR A 218 -46.44 8.35 -33.26
C TYR A 218 -45.86 8.42 -31.83
N LEU A 219 -45.75 9.63 -31.25
CA LEU A 219 -45.20 9.81 -29.88
C LEU A 219 -46.09 9.27 -28.77
N ILE A 220 -47.38 9.10 -29.07
CA ILE A 220 -48.39 8.71 -28.10
C ILE A 220 -49.06 7.38 -28.46
N GLN A 221 -48.53 6.67 -29.45
CA GLN A 221 -49.05 5.38 -29.90
C GLN A 221 -49.02 4.39 -28.72
N ASN A 222 -50.17 3.81 -28.39
CA ASN A 222 -50.37 2.94 -27.21
C ASN A 222 -50.20 3.64 -25.85
N SER A 223 -50.34 4.97 -25.80
CA SER A 223 -50.37 5.73 -24.55
C SER A 223 -51.74 6.38 -24.33
N ASP A 224 -52.05 6.62 -23.06
CA ASP A 224 -53.20 7.42 -22.58
C ASP A 224 -52.79 8.88 -22.31
N TYR A 225 -51.77 9.39 -23.02
CA TYR A 225 -51.18 10.71 -22.78
C TYR A 225 -52.24 11.83 -22.71
N GLN A 226 -53.16 11.87 -23.67
CA GLN A 226 -54.20 12.91 -23.72
C GLN A 226 -55.10 12.91 -22.46
N GLU A 227 -55.43 11.74 -21.92
CA GLU A 227 -56.19 11.64 -20.67
C GLU A 227 -55.33 12.03 -19.46
N LYS A 228 -54.05 11.64 -19.45
CA LYS A 228 -53.09 11.99 -18.40
C LYS A 228 -52.88 13.49 -18.26
N VAL A 229 -52.71 14.23 -19.36
CA VAL A 229 -52.41 15.67 -19.33
C VAL A 229 -53.64 16.57 -19.23
N LYS A 230 -54.85 15.99 -19.31
CA LYS A 230 -56.12 16.71 -19.30
C LYS A 230 -56.27 17.63 -18.07
N PRO A 231 -56.64 18.92 -18.26
CA PRO A 231 -56.95 19.80 -17.15
C PRO A 231 -58.08 19.21 -16.28
N GLY A 232 -57.85 19.13 -14.97
CA GLY A 232 -58.84 18.59 -14.02
C GLY A 232 -58.88 17.06 -13.91
N ASN A 233 -57.91 16.33 -14.49
CA ASN A 233 -57.75 14.90 -14.19
C ASN A 233 -57.59 14.69 -12.66
N PRO A 234 -58.44 13.87 -12.00
CA PRO A 234 -58.42 13.70 -10.55
C PRO A 234 -57.29 12.78 -10.04
N VAL A 235 -56.62 12.05 -10.94
CA VAL A 235 -55.59 11.06 -10.62
C VAL A 235 -54.21 11.69 -10.48
N TYR A 236 -53.89 12.68 -11.32
CA TYR A 236 -52.56 13.29 -11.40
C TYR A 236 -52.57 14.75 -10.98
N THR A 237 -51.58 15.16 -10.19
CA THR A 237 -51.32 16.56 -9.84
C THR A 237 -50.89 17.38 -11.06
N GLU A 238 -50.98 18.70 -11.01
CA GLU A 238 -50.51 19.56 -12.11
C GLU A 238 -49.05 19.29 -12.48
N LYS A 239 -48.19 19.12 -11.47
CA LYS A 239 -46.77 18.82 -11.67
C LYS A 239 -46.56 17.50 -12.42
N GLU A 240 -47.28 16.43 -12.06
CA GLU A 240 -47.21 15.14 -12.77
C GLU A 240 -47.72 15.24 -14.20
N ARG A 241 -48.79 16.01 -14.45
CA ARG A 241 -49.30 16.24 -15.81
C ARG A 241 -48.28 16.93 -16.70
N LEU A 242 -47.60 17.96 -16.18
CA LEU A 242 -46.53 18.66 -16.89
C LEU A 242 -45.32 17.75 -17.10
N GLN A 243 -45.05 16.87 -16.14
CA GLN A 243 -43.96 15.88 -16.25
C GLN A 243 -44.18 14.92 -17.42
N PHE A 244 -45.41 14.48 -17.70
CA PHE A 244 -45.66 13.61 -18.85
C PHE A 244 -45.26 14.26 -20.18
N THR A 245 -45.47 15.57 -20.34
CA THR A 245 -45.00 16.31 -21.52
C THR A 245 -43.48 16.38 -21.56
N LEU A 246 -42.85 16.65 -20.42
CA LEU A 246 -41.38 16.71 -20.31
C LEU A 246 -40.72 15.33 -20.58
N ASP A 247 -41.32 14.27 -20.07
CA ASP A 247 -40.91 12.88 -20.33
C ASP A 247 -41.00 12.57 -21.82
N LEU A 248 -42.08 12.99 -22.48
CA LEU A 248 -42.28 12.78 -23.90
C LEU A 248 -41.23 13.54 -24.73
N PHE A 249 -40.84 14.75 -24.33
CA PHE A 249 -39.72 15.45 -24.98
C PHE A 249 -38.38 14.74 -24.77
N THR A 250 -38.08 14.33 -23.54
CA THR A 250 -36.77 13.74 -23.21
C THR A 250 -36.59 12.33 -23.76
N GLN A 251 -37.61 11.46 -23.66
CA GLN A 251 -37.57 10.08 -24.17
C GLN A 251 -37.44 10.00 -25.69
N ASN A 252 -37.96 11.00 -26.40
CA ASN A 252 -37.91 11.07 -27.86
C ASN A 252 -36.84 12.03 -28.38
N GLU A 253 -35.92 12.47 -27.49
CA GLU A 253 -34.82 13.36 -27.82
C GLU A 253 -35.27 14.64 -28.55
N LEU A 254 -36.41 15.21 -28.17
CA LEU A 254 -36.95 16.42 -28.77
C LEU A 254 -36.35 17.65 -28.10
N LEU A 255 -35.98 18.63 -28.93
CA LEU A 255 -35.50 19.95 -28.50
C LEU A 255 -36.60 21.01 -28.71
N PRO A 256 -37.60 21.10 -27.82
CA PRO A 256 -38.68 22.07 -27.92
C PRO A 256 -38.17 23.51 -27.83
N VAL A 257 -38.75 24.38 -28.65
CA VAL A 257 -38.55 25.83 -28.59
C VAL A 257 -39.61 26.41 -27.67
N PHE A 258 -39.18 26.88 -26.50
CA PHE A 258 -40.02 27.62 -25.56
C PHE A 258 -40.13 29.09 -25.99
N ASN A 259 -41.25 29.73 -25.63
CA ASN A 259 -41.47 31.16 -25.86
C ASN A 259 -40.39 32.03 -25.19
N ASP A 260 -39.83 31.55 -24.08
CA ASP A 260 -38.65 32.14 -23.44
C ASP A 260 -37.38 31.40 -23.92
N GLU A 261 -36.53 32.13 -24.63
CA GLU A 261 -35.26 31.62 -25.16
C GLU A 261 -34.34 31.11 -24.06
N ALA A 262 -34.35 31.74 -22.87
CA ALA A 262 -33.55 31.30 -21.74
C ALA A 262 -34.00 29.93 -21.22
N ILE A 263 -35.29 29.60 -21.32
CA ILE A 263 -35.81 28.27 -20.96
C ILE A 263 -35.44 27.22 -22.01
N THR A 264 -35.43 27.60 -23.29
CA THR A 264 -34.95 26.72 -24.37
C THR A 264 -33.49 26.32 -24.14
N GLU A 265 -32.64 27.28 -23.78
CA GLU A 265 -31.24 27.01 -23.48
C GLU A 265 -31.07 26.20 -22.17
N LEU A 266 -31.85 26.52 -21.13
CA LEU A 266 -31.86 25.79 -19.86
C LEU A 266 -32.25 24.31 -20.05
N TYR A 267 -33.28 24.04 -20.86
CA TYR A 267 -33.71 22.68 -21.19
C TYR A 267 -32.59 21.91 -21.91
N LYS A 268 -31.95 22.54 -22.92
CA LYS A 268 -30.83 21.94 -23.66
C LYS A 268 -29.67 21.56 -22.74
N GLN A 269 -29.26 22.47 -21.86
CA GLN A 269 -28.16 22.23 -20.92
C GLN A 269 -28.46 21.07 -19.95
N ILE A 270 -29.68 20.99 -19.44
CA ILE A 270 -30.08 19.97 -18.46
C ILE A 270 -30.25 18.59 -19.09
N TYR A 271 -30.92 18.51 -20.24
CA TYR A 271 -31.39 17.23 -20.79
C TYR A 271 -30.57 16.69 -21.97
N PHE A 272 -29.69 17.50 -22.57
CA PHE A 272 -28.80 17.05 -23.65
C PHE A 272 -27.32 17.14 -23.24
N GLU A 273 -26.86 18.33 -22.83
CA GLU A 273 -25.42 18.55 -22.60
C GLU A 273 -24.91 17.88 -21.31
N LYS A 274 -25.65 17.98 -20.20
CA LYS A 274 -25.26 17.37 -18.93
C LYS A 274 -25.11 15.84 -19.00
N PRO A 275 -26.06 15.07 -19.60
CA PRO A 275 -25.87 13.63 -19.81
C PRO A 275 -24.62 13.28 -20.61
N GLU A 276 -24.31 14.00 -21.70
CA GLU A 276 -23.10 13.79 -22.50
C GLU A 276 -21.82 14.02 -21.68
N LEU A 277 -21.77 15.11 -20.90
CA LEU A 277 -20.65 15.42 -20.02
C LEU A 277 -20.46 14.37 -18.92
N LEU A 278 -21.55 13.83 -18.35
CA LEU A 278 -21.48 12.75 -17.37
C LEU A 278 -20.95 11.45 -17.97
N ALA A 279 -21.35 11.12 -19.21
CA ALA A 279 -20.83 9.95 -19.93
C ALA A 279 -19.32 10.07 -20.18
N GLN A 280 -18.86 11.24 -20.64
CA GLN A 280 -17.43 11.53 -20.82
C GLN A 280 -16.65 11.46 -19.50
N LEU A 281 -17.21 11.99 -18.41
CA LEU A 281 -16.60 11.90 -17.07
C LEU A 281 -16.48 10.44 -16.61
N GLN A 282 -17.50 9.63 -16.81
CA GLN A 282 -17.49 8.21 -16.44
C GLN A 282 -16.47 7.41 -17.27
N GLU A 283 -16.32 7.75 -18.55
CA GLU A 283 -15.28 7.17 -19.42
C GLU A 283 -13.88 7.52 -18.90
N LEU A 284 -13.61 8.80 -18.62
CA LEU A 284 -12.35 9.26 -18.03
C LEU A 284 -12.06 8.60 -16.68
N GLN A 285 -13.07 8.49 -15.81
CA GLN A 285 -12.94 7.79 -14.52
C GLN A 285 -12.61 6.31 -14.69
N THR A 286 -13.13 5.66 -15.73
CA THR A 286 -12.82 4.27 -16.07
C THR A 286 -11.39 4.12 -16.57
N GLN A 287 -10.93 5.04 -17.43
CA GLN A 287 -9.54 5.10 -17.90
C GLN A 287 -8.56 5.33 -16.74
N ILE A 288 -8.85 6.26 -15.82
CA ILE A 288 -8.04 6.53 -14.62
C ILE A 288 -7.98 5.29 -13.70
N LYS A 289 -9.10 4.62 -13.46
CA LYS A 289 -9.13 3.38 -12.66
C LYS A 289 -8.33 2.24 -13.30
N GLY A 290 -8.29 2.16 -14.63
CA GLY A 290 -7.45 1.22 -15.39
C GLY A 290 -5.95 1.48 -15.20
N LEU A 291 -5.55 2.75 -15.09
CA LEU A 291 -4.16 3.17 -14.88
C LEU A 291 -3.68 3.02 -13.42
N GLN A 292 -4.59 2.99 -12.44
CA GLN A 292 -4.26 2.99 -11.00
C GLN A 292 -4.06 1.60 -10.35
N LYS A 293 -3.99 0.49 -11.12
CA LYS A 293 -3.70 -0.86 -10.56
C LYS A 293 -2.45 -1.49 -11.16
N VAL A 294 -1.29 -0.85 -11.00
CA VAL A 294 -0.04 -1.62 -10.95
C VAL A 294 0.17 -1.99 -9.48
N THR A 295 -0.39 -3.13 -9.07
CA THR A 295 0.02 -3.73 -7.79
C THR A 295 1.51 -3.98 -7.87
N LEU A 296 2.27 -3.28 -7.03
CA LEU A 296 3.71 -3.47 -6.91
C LEU A 296 3.99 -4.96 -6.68
N LEU A 297 4.97 -5.49 -7.41
CA LEU A 297 5.37 -6.88 -7.29
C LEU A 297 5.76 -7.19 -5.83
N SER A 298 5.34 -8.35 -5.32
CA SER A 298 5.73 -8.84 -3.99
C SER A 298 6.03 -10.34 -4.02
N SER A 299 6.63 -10.89 -2.97
CA SER A 299 6.87 -12.33 -2.86
C SER A 299 5.58 -13.17 -2.91
N ASP A 300 4.44 -12.55 -2.58
CA ASP A 300 3.10 -13.15 -2.67
C ASP A 300 2.45 -12.99 -4.06
N PHE A 301 3.13 -12.38 -5.03
CA PHE A 301 2.59 -12.19 -6.39
C PHE A 301 2.04 -13.49 -6.96
N ASP A 302 0.76 -13.47 -7.34
CA ASP A 302 0.12 -14.63 -7.95
C ASP A 302 0.43 -14.69 -9.46
N TYR A 303 1.44 -15.48 -9.79
CA TYR A 303 1.81 -15.72 -11.19
C TYR A 303 0.73 -16.50 -11.95
N THR A 304 -0.18 -17.21 -11.27
CA THR A 304 -1.23 -17.99 -11.94
C THR A 304 -2.28 -17.08 -12.58
N ALA A 305 -2.53 -15.90 -12.00
CA ALA A 305 -3.36 -14.86 -12.61
C ALA A 305 -2.73 -14.23 -13.87
N LEU A 306 -1.39 -14.23 -13.98
CA LEU A 306 -0.71 -13.83 -15.21
C LEU A 306 -0.75 -14.97 -16.24
N LEU A 307 -0.53 -16.20 -15.78
CA LEU A 307 -0.53 -17.41 -16.59
C LEU A 307 -1.91 -17.73 -17.18
N SER A 308 -3.01 -17.33 -16.53
CA SER A 308 -4.39 -17.62 -16.97
C SER A 308 -4.77 -17.00 -18.32
N LYS A 309 -3.96 -16.06 -18.83
CA LYS A 309 -4.14 -15.44 -20.15
C LYS A 309 -3.64 -16.32 -21.30
N TYR A 310 -2.88 -17.36 -20.99
CA TYR A 310 -2.19 -18.20 -21.96
C TYR A 310 -2.95 -19.53 -22.14
N ASP A 311 -3.21 -19.91 -23.38
CA ASP A 311 -3.78 -21.23 -23.71
C ASP A 311 -2.68 -22.29 -23.65
N LEU A 312 -2.45 -22.85 -22.46
CA LEU A 312 -1.36 -23.80 -22.19
C LEU A 312 -1.37 -24.99 -23.15
N LYS A 313 -2.55 -25.55 -23.47
CA LYS A 313 -2.66 -26.72 -24.34
C LYS A 313 -2.27 -26.37 -25.77
N ALA A 314 -2.75 -25.24 -26.29
CA ALA A 314 -2.41 -24.81 -27.64
C ALA A 314 -0.95 -24.38 -27.77
N ILE A 315 -0.37 -23.81 -26.71
CA ILE A 315 1.03 -23.39 -26.66
C ILE A 315 1.96 -24.60 -26.66
N ASP A 316 1.76 -25.56 -25.76
CA ASP A 316 2.64 -26.74 -25.66
C ASP A 316 2.57 -27.62 -26.93
N ALA A 317 1.43 -27.60 -27.64
CA ALA A 317 1.23 -28.34 -28.89
C ALA A 317 1.88 -27.70 -30.12
N SER A 318 2.40 -26.48 -30.06
CA SER A 318 2.95 -25.77 -31.23
C SER A 318 4.26 -25.08 -30.88
N LEU A 319 5.35 -25.45 -31.57
CA LEU A 319 6.66 -24.83 -31.35
C LEU A 319 6.64 -23.31 -31.59
N ILE A 320 5.91 -22.86 -32.60
CA ILE A 320 5.77 -21.43 -32.92
C ILE A 320 5.07 -20.68 -31.80
N LYS A 321 3.89 -21.18 -31.37
CA LYS A 321 3.16 -20.57 -30.24
C LYS A 321 3.98 -20.63 -28.95
N TYR A 322 4.77 -21.68 -28.77
CA TYR A 322 5.63 -21.86 -27.61
C TYR A 322 6.70 -20.76 -27.50
N TYR A 323 7.54 -20.55 -28.50
CA TYR A 323 8.62 -19.56 -28.38
C TYR A 323 8.06 -18.14 -28.25
N GLN A 324 6.98 -17.82 -28.98
CA GLN A 324 6.30 -16.52 -28.89
C GLN A 324 5.71 -16.28 -27.50
N ALA A 325 5.06 -17.30 -26.91
CA ALA A 325 4.54 -17.22 -25.54
C ALA A 325 5.67 -17.05 -24.52
N VAL A 326 6.81 -17.74 -24.68
CA VAL A 326 7.97 -17.59 -23.79
C VAL A 326 8.57 -16.19 -23.89
N GLN A 327 8.70 -15.62 -25.09
CA GLN A 327 9.19 -14.25 -25.29
C GLN A 327 8.25 -13.22 -24.63
N GLN A 328 6.95 -13.35 -24.86
CA GLN A 328 5.94 -12.47 -24.28
C GLN A 328 5.90 -12.58 -22.75
N TRP A 329 5.92 -13.80 -22.21
CA TRP A 329 5.99 -14.05 -20.78
C TRP A 329 7.22 -13.39 -20.13
N CYS A 330 8.41 -13.57 -20.73
CA CYS A 330 9.63 -12.95 -20.22
C CYS A 330 9.55 -11.43 -20.26
N ARG A 331 8.94 -10.84 -21.30
CA ARG A 331 8.74 -9.38 -21.42
C ARG A 331 7.84 -8.85 -20.30
N GLU A 332 6.70 -9.49 -20.08
CA GLU A 332 5.75 -9.11 -19.01
C GLU A 332 6.38 -9.22 -17.62
N LEU A 333 7.19 -10.26 -17.37
CA LEU A 333 7.92 -10.38 -16.12
C LEU A 333 8.99 -9.29 -15.97
N MET A 334 9.73 -8.97 -17.04
CA MET A 334 10.73 -7.90 -17.02
C MET A 334 10.12 -6.55 -16.71
N GLU A 335 9.02 -6.17 -17.36
CA GLU A 335 8.30 -4.91 -17.11
C GLU A 335 7.87 -4.78 -15.63
N LYS A 336 7.36 -5.88 -15.04
CA LYS A 336 7.00 -5.90 -13.61
C LYS A 336 8.20 -5.78 -12.68
N VAL A 337 9.32 -6.42 -13.03
CA VAL A 337 10.57 -6.34 -12.28
C VAL A 337 11.18 -4.94 -12.39
N ASP A 338 11.18 -4.32 -13.56
CA ASP A 338 11.66 -2.96 -13.80
C ASP A 338 10.87 -1.95 -12.98
N TYR A 339 9.53 -2.04 -13.03
CA TYR A 339 8.66 -1.20 -12.20
C TYR A 339 8.95 -1.37 -10.69
N TYR A 340 9.19 -2.61 -10.23
CA TYR A 340 9.54 -2.87 -8.84
C TYR A 340 10.87 -2.20 -8.45
N GLU A 341 11.90 -2.33 -9.29
CA GLU A 341 13.20 -1.71 -9.03
C GLU A 341 13.12 -0.19 -8.97
N GLU A 342 12.34 0.43 -9.85
CA GLU A 342 12.11 1.88 -9.84
C GLU A 342 11.48 2.34 -8.52
N GLN A 343 10.41 1.65 -8.08
CA GLN A 343 9.72 2.00 -6.83
C GLN A 343 10.56 1.71 -5.57
N LYS A 344 11.48 0.73 -5.64
CA LYS A 344 12.32 0.29 -4.52
C LYS A 344 13.80 0.67 -4.70
N ALA A 345 14.10 1.69 -5.50
CA ALA A 345 15.47 2.02 -5.94
C ALA A 345 16.48 2.14 -4.79
N SER A 346 16.12 2.78 -3.67
CA SER A 346 17.02 2.91 -2.52
C SER A 346 17.34 1.57 -1.87
N VAL A 347 16.34 0.72 -1.66
CA VAL A 347 16.51 -0.61 -1.05
C VAL A 347 17.33 -1.51 -1.97
N ILE A 348 17.05 -1.48 -3.28
CA ILE A 348 17.78 -2.23 -4.29
C ILE A 348 19.25 -1.78 -4.34
N LYS A 349 19.53 -0.48 -4.23
CA LYS A 349 20.91 0.04 -4.21
C LYS A 349 21.70 -0.53 -3.04
N ASP A 350 21.17 -0.49 -1.82
CA ASP A 350 21.85 -1.01 -0.63
C ASP A 350 22.02 -2.53 -0.70
N PHE A 351 20.98 -3.24 -1.15
CA PHE A 351 21.02 -4.69 -1.33
C PHE A 351 22.06 -5.11 -2.38
N ASN A 352 22.17 -4.37 -3.48
CA ASN A 352 23.18 -4.60 -4.53
C ASN A 352 24.60 -4.33 -4.01
N LEU A 353 24.80 -3.33 -3.15
CA LEU A 353 26.10 -3.07 -2.52
C LEU A 353 26.54 -4.27 -1.66
N ILE A 354 25.64 -4.82 -0.85
CA ILE A 354 25.90 -6.04 -0.08
C ILE A 354 26.20 -7.22 -1.00
N SER A 355 25.38 -7.40 -2.03
CA SER A 355 25.56 -8.49 -3.01
C SER A 355 26.91 -8.42 -3.70
N LEU A 356 27.37 -7.20 -4.06
CA LEU A 356 28.68 -6.98 -4.67
C LEU A 356 29.80 -7.35 -3.70
N LYS A 357 29.73 -6.90 -2.43
CA LYS A 357 30.70 -7.28 -1.40
C LYS A 357 30.82 -8.80 -1.25
N LEU A 358 29.68 -9.48 -1.24
CA LEU A 358 29.62 -10.93 -1.09
C LEU A 358 29.97 -11.70 -2.36
N SER A 359 30.01 -11.07 -3.54
CA SER A 359 30.21 -11.76 -4.83
C SER A 359 31.62 -12.32 -5.03
N LYS A 360 32.62 -11.84 -4.27
CA LYS A 360 33.99 -12.35 -4.32
C LYS A 360 34.00 -13.83 -3.95
N LYS A 361 34.77 -14.64 -4.69
CA LYS A 361 35.04 -16.03 -4.32
C LYS A 361 35.95 -16.06 -3.09
N TYR A 362 35.74 -17.03 -2.19
CA TYR A 362 36.66 -17.24 -1.08
C TYR A 362 38.03 -17.70 -1.60
N GLU A 363 39.09 -17.06 -1.12
CA GLU A 363 40.48 -17.44 -1.37
C GLU A 363 41.11 -17.95 -0.08
N ALA A 364 41.61 -19.18 -0.12
CA ALA A 364 42.27 -19.83 1.01
C ALA A 364 43.53 -19.07 1.39
N ASN A 365 43.70 -18.81 2.68
CA ASN A 365 44.87 -18.14 3.23
C ASN A 365 45.88 -19.18 3.72
N SER A 366 47.13 -19.06 3.28
CA SER A 366 48.21 -19.98 3.63
C SER A 366 48.59 -19.94 5.12
N ASN A 367 48.25 -18.88 5.85
CA ASN A 367 48.48 -18.75 7.29
C ASN A 367 47.38 -19.40 8.15
N LEU A 368 46.31 -19.91 7.51
CA LEU A 368 45.21 -20.60 8.16
C LEU A 368 45.33 -22.11 7.94
N THR A 369 44.93 -22.88 8.95
CA THR A 369 44.73 -24.32 8.84
C THR A 369 43.56 -24.64 7.91
N GLU A 370 43.42 -25.91 7.51
CA GLU A 370 42.28 -26.37 6.71
C GLU A 370 40.94 -26.12 7.41
N ALA A 371 40.84 -26.42 8.71
CA ALA A 371 39.62 -26.21 9.49
C ALA A 371 39.25 -24.71 9.61
N GLU A 372 40.24 -23.81 9.72
CA GLU A 372 40.02 -22.37 9.75
C GLU A 372 39.60 -21.81 8.38
N ASN A 373 40.24 -22.28 7.30
CA ASN A 373 39.83 -21.91 5.94
C ASN A 373 38.40 -22.38 5.66
N THR A 374 38.05 -23.61 6.04
CA THR A 374 36.69 -24.15 5.92
C THR A 374 35.70 -23.31 6.70
N LEU A 375 35.99 -22.95 7.96
CA LEU A 375 35.13 -22.08 8.77
C LEU A 375 34.83 -20.74 8.07
N LEU A 376 35.85 -20.04 7.56
CA LEU A 376 35.65 -18.74 6.91
C LEU A 376 34.95 -18.89 5.54
N CYS A 377 35.22 -19.96 4.81
CA CYS A 377 34.56 -20.27 3.54
C CYS A 377 33.06 -20.55 3.76
N ASP A 378 32.72 -21.44 4.70
CA ASP A 378 31.33 -21.78 5.04
C ASP A 378 30.56 -20.58 5.53
N ARG A 379 31.21 -19.73 6.34
CA ARG A 379 30.65 -18.45 6.79
C ARG A 379 30.38 -17.52 5.61
N GLN A 380 31.31 -17.33 4.69
CA GLN A 380 31.08 -16.51 3.50
C GLN A 380 29.94 -17.09 2.64
N HIS A 381 29.89 -18.41 2.47
CA HIS A 381 28.82 -19.08 1.74
C HIS A 381 27.45 -18.87 2.40
N PHE A 382 27.40 -18.91 3.73
CA PHE A 382 26.20 -18.60 4.49
C PHE A 382 25.69 -17.18 4.21
N PHE A 383 26.55 -16.16 4.30
CA PHE A 383 26.14 -14.79 4.01
C PHE A 383 25.74 -14.61 2.53
N GLN A 384 26.48 -15.23 1.60
CA GLN A 384 26.13 -15.21 0.17
C GLN A 384 24.74 -15.79 -0.10
N LYS A 385 24.47 -16.97 0.46
CA LYS A 385 23.19 -17.67 0.28
C LYS A 385 22.02 -16.82 0.77
N ASN A 386 22.18 -16.10 1.88
CA ASN A 386 21.11 -15.31 2.48
C ASN A 386 20.97 -13.91 1.88
N PHE A 387 22.05 -13.28 1.40
CA PHE A 387 22.06 -11.85 1.05
C PHE A 387 22.56 -11.48 -0.37
N SER A 388 23.02 -12.42 -1.20
CA SER A 388 23.59 -12.10 -2.54
C SER A 388 22.60 -12.16 -3.71
N LEU A 389 21.29 -12.29 -3.48
CA LEU A 389 20.33 -12.53 -4.57
C LEU A 389 19.65 -11.23 -4.99
N GLY A 390 20.36 -10.45 -5.81
CA GLY A 390 19.89 -9.16 -6.31
C GLY A 390 19.04 -9.29 -7.58
N MET A 391 18.30 -8.23 -7.89
CA MET A 391 17.37 -8.20 -9.01
C MET A 391 18.07 -8.28 -10.39
N ASN A 392 19.34 -7.84 -10.48
CA ASN A 392 20.20 -8.07 -11.65
C ASN A 392 20.36 -9.56 -12.01
N SER A 393 20.52 -10.44 -11.00
CA SER A 393 20.63 -11.88 -11.22
C SER A 393 19.31 -12.47 -11.73
N VAL A 394 18.18 -11.97 -11.24
CA VAL A 394 16.83 -12.34 -11.71
C VAL A 394 16.66 -11.96 -13.17
N LYS A 395 16.93 -10.70 -13.52
CA LYS A 395 16.87 -10.20 -14.90
C LYS A 395 17.75 -11.02 -15.84
N THR A 396 18.99 -11.32 -15.44
CA THR A 396 19.89 -12.14 -16.25
C THR A 396 19.34 -13.54 -16.52
N LYS A 397 18.72 -14.17 -15.51
CA LYS A 397 18.09 -15.50 -15.67
C LYS A 397 16.85 -15.45 -16.57
N ILE A 398 16.00 -14.43 -16.44
CA ILE A 398 14.82 -14.25 -17.29
C ILE A 398 15.25 -13.97 -18.75
N LEU A 399 16.23 -13.10 -18.94
CA LEU A 399 16.80 -12.80 -20.25
C LEU A 399 17.47 -14.03 -20.88
N ALA A 400 18.10 -14.91 -20.09
CA ALA A 400 18.66 -16.16 -20.61
C ALA A 400 17.58 -17.11 -21.13
N VAL A 401 16.40 -17.14 -20.51
CA VAL A 401 15.24 -17.89 -21.01
C VAL A 401 14.71 -17.25 -22.29
N LYS A 402 14.52 -15.92 -22.32
CA LYS A 402 14.10 -15.20 -23.53
C LYS A 402 15.05 -15.44 -24.70
N LYS A 403 16.37 -15.37 -24.47
CA LYS A 403 17.39 -15.63 -25.50
C LYS A 403 17.28 -17.02 -26.12
N GLN A 404 16.89 -18.04 -25.34
CA GLN A 404 16.66 -19.38 -25.88
C GLN A 404 15.42 -19.43 -26.78
N ALA A 405 14.38 -18.65 -26.45
CA ALA A 405 13.21 -18.52 -27.33
C ALA A 405 13.54 -17.70 -28.60
N ASP A 406 14.30 -16.61 -28.48
CA ASP A 406 14.79 -15.83 -29.63
C ASP A 406 15.67 -16.72 -30.55
N ALA A 407 16.46 -17.62 -29.99
CA ALA A 407 17.26 -18.57 -30.77
C ALA A 407 16.40 -19.63 -31.49
N LEU A 408 15.25 -20.01 -30.93
CA LEU A 408 14.30 -20.89 -31.63
C LEU A 408 13.63 -20.19 -32.81
N GLU A 409 13.25 -18.93 -32.64
CA GLU A 409 12.74 -18.09 -33.73
C GLU A 409 13.76 -17.99 -34.87
N TYR A 410 15.00 -17.60 -34.55
CA TYR A 410 16.07 -17.48 -35.54
C TYR A 410 16.35 -18.79 -36.28
N ARG A 411 16.36 -19.93 -35.58
CA ARG A 411 16.54 -21.25 -36.21
C ARG A 411 15.40 -21.58 -37.18
N ILE A 412 14.17 -21.18 -36.88
CA ILE A 412 13.03 -21.38 -37.79
C ILE A 412 13.22 -20.52 -39.04
N ASP A 413 13.59 -19.25 -38.87
CA ASP A 413 13.86 -18.34 -40.00
C ASP A 413 14.98 -18.89 -40.90
N GLU A 414 16.07 -19.40 -40.33
CA GLU A 414 17.15 -20.05 -41.10
C GLU A 414 16.68 -21.29 -41.88
N ILE A 415 15.82 -22.11 -41.28
CA ILE A 415 15.26 -23.31 -41.92
C ILE A 415 14.31 -22.93 -43.07
N ASP A 416 13.51 -21.88 -42.89
CA ASP A 416 12.56 -21.38 -43.88
C ASP A 416 13.27 -20.84 -45.15
N GLU A 417 14.49 -20.29 -44.99
CA GLU A 417 15.36 -19.87 -46.10
C GLU A 417 16.15 -21.02 -46.75
N GLY A 418 16.15 -22.21 -46.15
CA GLY A 418 16.92 -23.38 -46.57
C GLY A 418 16.25 -24.29 -47.61
N GLU A 419 17.04 -25.12 -48.30
CA GLU A 419 16.53 -26.03 -49.34
C GLU A 419 15.78 -27.27 -48.78
N ASN A 420 15.94 -27.60 -47.48
CA ASN A 420 15.38 -28.80 -46.85
C ASN A 420 14.35 -28.50 -45.73
N SER A 421 13.65 -27.37 -45.83
CA SER A 421 12.79 -26.82 -44.77
C SER A 421 11.83 -27.82 -44.10
N LEU A 422 11.11 -28.64 -44.89
CA LEU A 422 10.17 -29.64 -44.36
C LEU A 422 10.81 -30.67 -43.41
N ARG A 423 12.01 -31.14 -43.75
CA ARG A 423 12.71 -32.15 -42.95
C ARG A 423 13.26 -31.53 -41.67
N GLU A 424 13.90 -30.37 -41.79
CA GLU A 424 14.54 -29.69 -40.67
C GLU A 424 13.51 -29.17 -39.66
N LEU A 425 12.35 -28.68 -40.12
CA LEU A 425 11.22 -28.33 -39.24
C LEU A 425 10.69 -29.55 -38.47
N ALA A 426 10.59 -30.72 -39.11
CA ALA A 426 10.12 -31.94 -38.45
C ALA A 426 11.13 -32.45 -37.39
N GLU A 427 12.43 -32.32 -37.66
CA GLU A 427 13.48 -32.64 -36.69
C GLU A 427 13.45 -31.66 -35.50
N LEU A 428 13.28 -30.36 -35.76
CA LEU A 428 13.16 -29.32 -34.74
C LEU A 428 11.91 -29.49 -33.87
N GLU A 429 10.77 -29.87 -34.46
CA GLU A 429 9.50 -30.08 -33.75
C GLU A 429 9.62 -31.16 -32.66
N GLN A 430 10.44 -32.20 -32.91
CA GLN A 430 10.67 -33.34 -32.01
C GLN A 430 11.65 -33.05 -30.86
N GLU A 431 12.36 -31.92 -30.88
CA GLU A 431 13.29 -31.56 -29.81
C GLU A 431 12.56 -31.44 -28.46
N LYS A 432 13.16 -32.03 -27.42
CA LYS A 432 12.61 -31.98 -26.06
C LYS A 432 12.65 -30.55 -25.54
N ARG A 433 11.51 -30.08 -25.01
CA ARG A 433 11.34 -28.78 -24.37
C ARG A 433 10.56 -28.91 -23.07
N ALA A 434 10.79 -27.99 -22.14
CA ALA A 434 9.95 -27.85 -20.96
C ALA A 434 8.53 -27.43 -21.38
N SER A 435 7.51 -27.77 -20.58
CA SER A 435 6.19 -27.19 -20.79
C SER A 435 6.20 -25.70 -20.45
N PHE A 436 5.37 -24.93 -21.14
CA PHE A 436 5.26 -23.49 -20.89
C PHE A 436 4.84 -23.20 -19.44
N ALA A 437 3.92 -24.01 -18.90
CA ALA A 437 3.50 -23.91 -17.51
C ALA A 437 4.66 -24.09 -16.51
N PHE A 438 5.53 -25.08 -16.71
CA PHE A 438 6.68 -25.31 -15.84
C PHE A 438 7.73 -24.19 -15.96
N LEU A 439 7.96 -23.68 -17.18
CA LEU A 439 8.84 -22.55 -17.42
C LEU A 439 8.31 -21.28 -16.71
N ALA A 440 7.00 -21.03 -16.79
CA ALA A 440 6.33 -19.93 -16.11
C ALA A 440 6.44 -20.05 -14.58
N GLU A 441 6.19 -21.23 -14.03
CA GLU A 441 6.36 -21.50 -12.59
C GLU A 441 7.82 -21.29 -12.15
N ASN A 442 8.79 -21.81 -12.90
CA ASN A 442 10.21 -21.70 -12.55
C ASN A 442 10.68 -20.23 -12.57
N THR A 443 10.31 -19.47 -13.58
CA THR A 443 10.66 -18.04 -13.67
C THR A 443 9.95 -17.22 -12.59
N ALA A 444 8.68 -17.52 -12.28
CA ALA A 444 7.97 -16.92 -11.14
C ALA A 444 8.64 -17.25 -9.80
N LYS A 445 9.06 -18.51 -9.58
CA LYS A 445 9.80 -18.94 -8.38
C LYS A 445 11.12 -18.18 -8.22
N ILE A 446 11.86 -17.92 -9.31
CA ILE A 446 13.09 -17.12 -9.27
C ILE A 446 12.78 -15.70 -8.76
N ILE A 447 11.75 -15.06 -9.31
CA ILE A 447 11.30 -13.72 -8.90
C ILE A 447 10.86 -13.71 -7.44
N LYS A 448 9.96 -14.62 -7.04
CA LYS A 448 9.45 -14.72 -5.66
C LYS A 448 10.56 -14.89 -4.63
N ASN A 449 11.56 -15.72 -4.93
CA ASN A 449 12.70 -15.94 -4.04
C ASN A 449 13.56 -14.68 -3.88
N ALA A 450 13.73 -13.89 -4.94
CA ALA A 450 14.46 -12.62 -4.85
C ALA A 450 13.67 -11.58 -4.06
N LEU A 451 12.38 -11.42 -4.37
CA LEU A 451 11.49 -10.50 -3.64
C LEU A 451 11.44 -10.82 -2.16
N ARG A 452 11.31 -12.10 -1.79
CA ARG A 452 11.31 -12.52 -0.38
C ARG A 452 12.58 -12.09 0.36
N LYS A 453 13.75 -12.12 -0.31
CA LYS A 453 15.02 -11.68 0.27
C LYS A 453 15.11 -10.16 0.37
N ILE A 454 14.64 -9.44 -0.66
CA ILE A 454 14.65 -7.98 -0.68
C ILE A 454 13.66 -7.42 0.36
N GLU A 455 12.46 -7.99 0.45
CA GLU A 455 11.46 -7.64 1.46
C GLU A 455 11.94 -7.95 2.88
N TYR A 456 12.59 -9.11 3.07
CA TYR A 456 13.22 -9.42 4.36
C TYR A 456 14.32 -8.42 4.71
N PHE A 457 15.17 -8.09 3.75
CA PHE A 457 16.22 -7.07 3.91
C PHE A 457 15.62 -5.71 4.26
N GLU A 458 14.59 -5.26 3.55
CA GLU A 458 13.89 -4.00 3.82
C GLU A 458 13.34 -3.97 5.25
N ALA A 459 12.67 -5.04 5.68
CA ALA A 459 12.10 -5.15 7.02
C ALA A 459 13.15 -5.22 8.14
N ASN A 460 14.37 -5.68 7.84
CA ASN A 460 15.44 -5.92 8.81
C ASN A 460 16.73 -5.17 8.47
N HIS A 461 16.63 -4.04 7.77
CA HIS A 461 17.75 -3.35 7.11
C HIS A 461 18.94 -3.12 8.06
N THR A 462 18.70 -2.51 9.21
CA THR A 462 19.73 -2.22 10.22
C THR A 462 20.46 -3.48 10.68
N PHE A 463 19.71 -4.53 11.02
CA PHE A 463 20.29 -5.79 11.48
C PHE A 463 21.13 -6.45 10.39
N VAL A 464 20.65 -6.47 9.14
CA VAL A 464 21.39 -7.07 8.02
C VAL A 464 22.67 -6.30 7.72
N MET A 465 22.61 -4.96 7.69
CA MET A 465 23.80 -4.12 7.49
C MET A 465 24.84 -4.35 8.60
N ASN A 466 24.40 -4.44 9.85
CA ASN A 466 25.26 -4.76 10.98
C ASN A 466 25.86 -6.16 10.86
N ALA A 467 25.06 -7.17 10.49
CA ALA A 467 25.54 -8.54 10.32
C ALA A 467 26.62 -8.66 9.23
N ILE A 468 26.47 -7.93 8.12
CA ILE A 468 27.49 -7.87 7.05
C ILE A 468 28.78 -7.21 7.55
N ASN A 469 28.67 -6.11 8.30
CA ASN A 469 29.83 -5.44 8.89
C ASN A 469 30.55 -6.32 9.93
N ILE A 470 29.79 -7.02 10.78
CA ILE A 470 30.32 -8.00 11.74
C ILE A 470 31.08 -9.10 10.99
N TRP A 471 30.49 -9.68 9.95
CA TRP A 471 31.14 -10.70 9.13
C TRP A 471 32.47 -10.21 8.54
N GLU A 472 32.48 -9.03 7.93
CA GLU A 472 33.67 -8.43 7.31
C GLU A 472 34.78 -8.22 8.36
N ASN A 473 34.45 -7.57 9.48
CA ASN A 473 35.39 -7.26 10.55
C ASN A 473 35.93 -8.51 11.25
N TRP A 474 35.10 -9.52 11.49
CA TRP A 474 35.53 -10.76 12.13
C TRP A 474 36.40 -11.60 11.21
N THR A 475 36.05 -11.67 9.92
CA THR A 475 36.84 -12.41 8.93
C THR A 475 38.22 -11.79 8.76
N GLU A 476 38.29 -10.47 8.60
CA GLU A 476 39.57 -9.78 8.46
C GLU A 476 40.36 -9.76 9.77
N GLY A 477 39.68 -9.51 10.90
CA GLY A 477 40.30 -9.55 12.23
C GLY A 477 40.94 -10.90 12.55
N TYR A 478 40.33 -12.02 12.12
CA TYR A 478 40.95 -13.33 12.29
C TYR A 478 42.17 -13.54 11.40
N ARG A 479 42.18 -13.00 10.16
CA ARG A 479 43.36 -13.00 9.29
C ARG A 479 44.50 -12.21 9.92
N VAL A 480 44.23 -11.01 10.45
CA VAL A 480 45.20 -10.16 11.16
C VAL A 480 45.73 -10.85 12.42
N PHE A 481 44.87 -11.53 13.18
CA PHE A 481 45.30 -12.34 14.32
C PHE A 481 46.34 -13.39 13.91
N LYS A 482 46.10 -14.06 12.78
CA LYS A 482 46.96 -15.17 12.31
C LYS A 482 48.29 -14.71 11.72
N THR A 483 48.39 -13.43 11.37
CA THR A 483 49.61 -12.81 10.82
C THR A 483 50.22 -11.82 11.80
N THR A 484 49.69 -10.60 11.89
CA THR A 484 50.24 -9.49 12.68
C THR A 484 50.38 -9.86 14.15
N TYR A 485 49.34 -10.39 14.81
CA TYR A 485 49.42 -10.63 16.25
C TYR A 485 50.40 -11.75 16.61
N LYS A 486 50.57 -12.72 15.71
CA LYS A 486 51.60 -13.75 15.84
C LYS A 486 53.00 -13.16 15.77
N GLU A 487 53.26 -12.32 14.77
CA GLU A 487 54.58 -11.71 14.59
C GLU A 487 54.91 -10.71 15.70
N ASP A 488 53.92 -9.92 16.15
CA ASP A 488 54.06 -9.02 17.30
C ASP A 488 54.46 -9.82 18.56
N MET A 489 53.72 -10.91 18.85
CA MET A 489 54.01 -11.77 20.00
C MET A 489 55.38 -12.43 19.92
N LYS A 490 55.77 -12.89 18.73
CA LYS A 490 57.09 -13.47 18.47
C LYS A 490 58.18 -12.45 18.80
N HIS A 491 58.09 -11.25 18.22
CA HIS A 491 59.09 -10.20 18.42
C HIS A 491 59.17 -9.79 19.91
N ASP A 492 58.02 -9.57 20.55
CA ASP A 492 57.93 -9.18 21.96
C ASP A 492 58.48 -10.23 22.93
N CYS A 493 58.49 -11.51 22.54
CA CYS A 493 59.02 -12.61 23.34
C CYS A 493 60.51 -12.83 23.08
N GLU A 494 60.93 -12.83 21.81
CA GLU A 494 62.34 -13.02 21.43
C GLU A 494 63.22 -11.87 21.94
N ASP A 495 62.72 -10.64 21.94
CA ASP A 495 63.41 -9.47 22.49
C ASP A 495 63.69 -9.60 24.00
N ASP A 496 62.81 -10.28 24.73
CA ASP A 496 62.93 -10.58 26.16
C ASP A 496 63.63 -11.93 26.44
N GLY A 497 64.17 -12.58 25.39
CA GLY A 497 64.90 -13.84 25.50
C GLY A 497 64.04 -15.08 25.81
N ILE A 498 62.74 -15.05 25.50
CA ILE A 498 61.82 -16.18 25.67
C ILE A 498 61.93 -17.12 24.46
N GLU A 499 62.14 -18.42 24.71
CA GLU A 499 62.37 -19.40 23.65
C GLU A 499 61.14 -19.63 22.74
N GLU A 500 61.39 -20.03 21.48
CA GLU A 500 60.35 -20.30 20.48
C GLU A 500 59.35 -21.35 20.94
N GLU A 501 59.82 -22.40 21.59
CA GLU A 501 58.98 -23.47 22.12
C GLU A 501 57.96 -22.95 23.14
N ILE A 502 58.28 -21.88 23.86
CA ILE A 502 57.43 -21.31 24.90
C ILE A 502 56.39 -20.37 24.31
N TRP A 503 56.82 -19.35 23.55
CA TRP A 503 55.87 -18.39 22.99
C TRP A 503 54.97 -19.03 21.94
N SER A 504 55.46 -20.03 21.20
CA SER A 504 54.64 -20.78 20.23
C SER A 504 53.56 -21.61 20.92
N ALA A 505 53.83 -22.20 22.08
CA ALA A 505 52.83 -22.89 22.89
C ALA A 505 51.76 -21.93 23.41
N TRP A 506 52.14 -20.73 23.86
CA TRP A 506 51.17 -19.72 24.28
C TRP A 506 50.30 -19.24 23.12
N TYR A 507 50.91 -19.04 21.95
CA TYR A 507 50.17 -18.68 20.75
C TYR A 507 49.23 -19.80 20.30
N GLN A 508 49.61 -21.07 20.46
CA GLN A 508 48.71 -22.21 20.23
C GLN A 508 47.50 -22.20 21.19
N ASP A 509 47.72 -21.96 22.48
CA ASP A 509 46.62 -21.80 23.45
C ASP A 509 45.69 -20.65 23.04
N TRP A 510 46.28 -19.50 22.65
CA TRP A 510 45.52 -18.34 22.17
C TRP A 510 44.73 -18.65 20.90
N GLN A 511 45.32 -19.37 19.94
CA GLN A 511 44.65 -19.82 18.72
C GLN A 511 43.46 -20.73 19.02
N GLN A 512 43.61 -21.69 19.92
CA GLN A 512 42.51 -22.57 20.30
C GLN A 512 41.34 -21.78 20.91
N LEU A 513 41.63 -20.85 21.82
CA LEU A 513 40.62 -19.97 22.40
C LEU A 513 39.93 -19.11 21.34
N ARG A 514 40.71 -18.47 20.47
CA ARG A 514 40.16 -17.61 19.41
C ARG A 514 39.32 -18.40 18.43
N TYR A 515 39.74 -19.59 18.04
CA TYR A 515 38.98 -20.46 17.15
C TYR A 515 37.62 -20.84 17.74
N VAL A 516 37.55 -21.22 19.02
CA VAL A 516 36.28 -21.54 19.69
C VAL A 516 35.34 -20.32 19.75
N ILE A 517 35.88 -19.12 19.96
CA ILE A 517 35.11 -17.87 19.91
C ILE A 517 34.59 -17.59 18.49
N GLU A 518 35.41 -17.78 17.45
CA GLU A 518 35.01 -17.60 16.05
C GLU A 518 33.86 -18.50 15.63
N LEU A 519 33.79 -19.73 16.16
CA LEU A 519 32.69 -20.67 15.90
C LEU A 519 31.32 -20.15 16.42
N LYS A 520 31.32 -19.20 17.36
CA LYS A 520 30.09 -18.72 18.02
C LYS A 520 29.43 -17.55 17.33
N MET A 521 30.13 -16.84 16.45
CA MET A 521 29.60 -15.65 15.78
C MET A 521 28.44 -16.00 14.83
N GLN A 522 28.65 -16.90 13.87
CA GLN A 522 27.65 -17.22 12.84
C GLN A 522 26.32 -17.76 13.43
N PRO A 523 26.32 -18.67 14.42
CA PRO A 523 25.08 -19.14 15.04
C PRO A 523 24.17 -18.03 15.59
N VAL A 524 24.74 -16.93 16.10
CA VAL A 524 23.97 -15.78 16.60
C VAL A 524 23.30 -15.03 15.45
N ILE A 525 24.03 -14.80 14.35
CA ILE A 525 23.47 -14.19 13.15
C ILE A 525 22.38 -15.07 12.56
N GLU A 526 22.61 -16.38 12.46
CA GLU A 526 21.61 -17.37 12.03
C GLU A 526 20.34 -17.31 12.87
N ARG A 527 20.46 -17.24 14.20
CA ARG A 527 19.30 -17.12 15.09
C ARG A 527 18.55 -15.81 14.85
N GLY A 528 19.26 -14.69 14.70
CA GLY A 528 18.65 -13.41 14.38
C GLY A 528 17.88 -13.43 13.04
N LEU A 529 18.38 -14.17 12.05
CA LEU A 529 17.73 -14.29 10.74
C LEU A 529 16.47 -15.16 10.74
N ARG A 530 16.28 -16.01 11.75
CA ARG A 530 15.08 -16.86 11.87
C ARG A 530 13.87 -16.11 12.47
N GLY A 531 14.07 -14.91 13.02
CA GLY A 531 13.01 -14.10 13.60
C GLY A 531 13.44 -13.40 14.89
N SER A 532 12.62 -12.46 15.35
CA SER A 532 12.90 -11.65 16.52
C SER A 532 12.95 -12.47 17.82
N MET A 533 13.78 -12.02 18.77
CA MET A 533 13.85 -12.54 20.13
C MET A 533 13.22 -11.49 21.07
N PRO A 534 11.94 -11.64 21.43
CA PRO A 534 11.22 -10.62 22.19
C PRO A 534 11.77 -10.50 23.62
N THR A 535 11.79 -9.27 24.12
CA THR A 535 12.30 -8.94 25.45
C THR A 535 11.19 -8.48 26.40
N ASN A 536 11.44 -8.60 27.71
CA ASN A 536 10.55 -8.12 28.77
C ASN A 536 10.58 -6.58 28.89
N LYS A 537 11.72 -5.97 28.55
CA LYS A 537 11.92 -4.51 28.49
C LYS A 537 12.30 -4.10 27.08
N GLU A 538 11.86 -2.93 26.64
CA GLU A 538 12.32 -2.36 25.37
C GLU A 538 13.84 -2.15 25.39
N VAL A 539 14.50 -2.63 24.34
CA VAL A 539 15.95 -2.54 24.16
C VAL A 539 16.24 -1.80 22.86
N LYS A 540 17.27 -0.96 22.88
CA LYS A 540 17.70 -0.20 21.68
C LYS A 540 18.35 -1.10 20.63
N THR A 541 18.99 -2.18 21.07
CA THR A 541 19.68 -3.16 20.22
C THR A 541 19.02 -4.52 20.37
N SER A 542 18.95 -5.28 19.29
CA SER A 542 18.35 -6.61 19.30
C SER A 542 19.17 -7.58 20.17
N VAL A 543 18.55 -8.65 20.67
CA VAL A 543 19.25 -9.68 21.46
C VAL A 543 20.45 -10.28 20.69
N PRO A 544 20.34 -10.66 19.40
CA PRO A 544 21.50 -11.11 18.63
C PRO A 544 22.66 -10.10 18.59
N GLU A 545 22.37 -8.80 18.45
CA GLU A 545 23.41 -7.77 18.46
C GLU A 545 24.07 -7.63 19.83
N GLN A 546 23.31 -7.75 20.92
CA GLN A 546 23.86 -7.78 22.28
C GLN A 546 24.77 -8.99 22.48
N LEU A 547 24.37 -10.18 21.99
CA LEU A 547 25.19 -11.39 22.06
C LEU A 547 26.49 -11.29 21.26
N ILE A 548 26.46 -10.67 20.08
CA ILE A 548 27.70 -10.39 19.31
C ILE A 548 28.59 -9.39 20.06
N HIS A 549 28.02 -8.36 20.66
CA HIS A 549 28.77 -7.36 21.41
C HIS A 549 29.54 -7.99 22.58
N ILE A 550 28.88 -8.76 23.45
CA ILE A 550 29.54 -9.41 24.58
C ILE A 550 30.57 -10.46 24.13
N LEU A 551 30.33 -11.12 22.99
CA LEU A 551 31.27 -12.07 22.41
C LEU A 551 32.52 -11.34 21.88
N ASP A 552 32.34 -10.17 21.26
CA ASP A 552 33.43 -9.31 20.79
C ASP A 552 34.24 -8.73 21.97
N ASP A 553 33.59 -8.37 23.07
CA ASP A 553 34.28 -7.92 24.28
C ASP A 553 35.08 -9.05 24.95
N TYR A 554 34.49 -10.23 25.07
CA TYR A 554 35.20 -11.42 25.55
C TYR A 554 36.42 -11.73 24.67
N LYS A 555 36.24 -11.70 23.35
CA LYS A 555 37.32 -11.86 22.36
C LYS A 555 38.46 -10.86 22.57
N LYS A 556 38.13 -9.57 22.74
CA LYS A 556 39.13 -8.52 22.98
C LYS A 556 39.85 -8.69 24.31
N GLN A 557 39.17 -9.14 25.37
CA GLN A 557 39.80 -9.43 26.65
C GLN A 557 40.84 -10.55 26.53
N ILE A 558 40.51 -11.62 25.80
CA ILE A 558 41.46 -12.70 25.48
C ILE A 558 42.65 -12.16 24.68
N ASP A 559 42.39 -11.39 23.61
CA ASP A 559 43.46 -10.82 22.78
C ASP A 559 44.38 -9.90 23.60
N LYS A 560 43.81 -9.08 24.48
CA LYS A 560 44.56 -8.20 25.38
C LYS A 560 45.41 -9.00 26.36
N PHE A 561 44.86 -10.05 26.96
CA PHE A 561 45.59 -10.87 27.93
C PHE A 561 46.87 -11.47 27.33
N TYR A 562 46.80 -12.05 26.13
CA TYR A 562 47.98 -12.65 25.49
C TYR A 562 49.01 -11.60 25.05
N LYS A 563 48.55 -10.41 24.66
CA LYS A 563 49.43 -9.30 24.26
C LYS A 563 50.13 -8.64 25.44
N GLU A 564 49.42 -8.43 26.55
CA GLU A 564 49.88 -7.52 27.61
C GLU A 564 50.22 -8.22 28.92
N GLU A 565 49.51 -9.31 29.26
CA GLU A 565 49.56 -9.89 30.61
C GLU A 565 50.29 -11.25 30.67
N ARG A 566 50.15 -12.07 29.62
CA ARG A 566 50.63 -13.47 29.60
C ARG A 566 52.13 -13.59 29.85
N LYS A 567 52.93 -12.68 29.27
CA LYS A 567 54.39 -12.62 29.44
C LYS A 567 54.78 -12.34 30.89
N GLY A 568 54.08 -11.42 31.56
CA GLY A 568 54.34 -11.08 32.96
C GLY A 568 54.06 -12.25 33.92
N ILE A 569 53.06 -13.09 33.61
CA ILE A 569 52.79 -14.32 34.37
C ILE A 569 53.97 -15.30 34.25
N TYR A 570 54.51 -15.51 33.05
CA TYR A 570 55.67 -16.37 32.85
C TYR A 570 56.89 -15.88 33.63
N GLN A 571 57.25 -14.61 33.45
CA GLN A 571 58.41 -13.98 34.12
C GLN A 571 58.35 -14.11 35.65
N LYS A 572 57.15 -14.12 36.23
CA LYS A 572 56.93 -14.30 37.67
C LYS A 572 57.29 -15.72 38.16
N PHE A 573 57.09 -16.76 37.35
CA PHE A 573 57.18 -18.16 37.79
C PHE A 573 58.30 -18.97 37.14
N ALA A 574 58.90 -18.51 36.04
CA ALA A 574 59.90 -19.24 35.26
C ALA A 574 61.08 -19.82 36.08
N PHE A 575 61.50 -19.13 37.15
CA PHE A 575 62.62 -19.53 38.00
C PHE A 575 62.22 -20.12 39.38
N GLN A 576 60.93 -20.42 39.58
CA GLN A 576 60.42 -20.99 40.83
C GLN A 576 60.33 -22.53 40.76
N ALA A 577 60.54 -23.21 41.89
CA ALA A 577 60.29 -24.65 41.98
C ALA A 577 58.79 -24.95 41.75
N GLY A 578 58.48 -25.83 40.80
CA GLY A 578 57.10 -26.06 40.35
C GLY A 578 56.49 -24.88 39.57
N GLY A 579 57.34 -23.99 39.04
CA GLY A 579 56.94 -22.75 38.36
C GLY A 579 56.01 -22.96 37.17
N ASN A 580 56.25 -24.00 36.35
CA ASN A 580 55.41 -24.37 35.22
C ASN A 580 53.95 -24.65 35.61
N LEU A 581 53.72 -25.32 36.74
CA LEU A 581 52.37 -25.60 37.24
C LEU A 581 51.71 -24.35 37.82
N GLN A 582 52.47 -23.54 38.56
CA GLN A 582 51.97 -22.27 39.13
C GLN A 582 51.59 -21.28 38.03
N GLU A 583 52.40 -21.20 36.97
CA GLU A 583 52.14 -20.41 35.78
C GLU A 583 50.85 -20.83 35.09
N LYS A 584 50.65 -22.13 34.84
CA LYS A 584 49.42 -22.63 34.19
C LYS A 584 48.19 -22.30 35.03
N PHE A 585 48.21 -22.53 36.35
CA PHE A 585 47.06 -22.20 37.20
C PHE A 585 46.79 -20.70 37.32
N GLU A 586 47.82 -19.85 37.32
CA GLU A 586 47.62 -18.40 37.29
C GLU A 586 47.03 -17.93 35.94
N THR A 587 47.48 -18.56 34.84
CA THR A 587 46.95 -18.32 33.49
C THR A 587 45.47 -18.69 33.42
N GLU A 588 45.11 -19.93 33.80
CA GLU A 588 43.71 -20.38 33.79
C GLU A 588 42.82 -19.62 34.77
N SER A 589 43.37 -19.15 35.89
CA SER A 589 42.64 -18.29 36.83
C SER A 589 42.35 -16.90 36.24
N SER A 590 43.31 -16.31 35.55
CA SER A 590 43.13 -15.02 34.87
C SER A 590 42.12 -15.13 33.73
N LEU A 591 42.22 -16.16 32.89
CA LEU A 591 41.28 -16.43 31.82
C LEU A 591 39.86 -16.71 32.33
N TYR A 592 39.72 -17.43 33.46
CA TYR A 592 38.40 -17.71 34.05
C TYR A 592 37.68 -16.44 34.54
N LYS A 593 38.41 -15.39 34.93
CA LYS A 593 37.79 -14.09 35.28
C LYS A 593 37.01 -13.52 34.10
N PHE A 594 37.55 -13.62 32.89
CA PHE A 594 36.86 -13.16 31.68
C PHE A 594 35.61 -13.99 31.39
N VAL A 595 35.65 -15.31 31.64
CA VAL A 595 34.45 -16.16 31.56
C VAL A 595 33.40 -15.77 32.60
N ALA A 596 33.79 -15.47 33.83
CA ALA A 596 32.87 -15.01 34.87
C ALA A 596 32.19 -13.67 34.51
N MET A 597 32.92 -12.76 33.86
CA MET A 597 32.40 -11.51 33.29
C MET A 597 31.41 -11.79 32.16
N LEU A 598 31.77 -12.61 31.18
CA LEU A 598 30.88 -13.04 30.09
C LEU A 598 29.59 -13.65 30.63
N GLN A 599 29.67 -14.54 31.62
CA GLN A 599 28.49 -15.12 32.28
C GLN A 599 27.61 -14.08 32.97
N SER A 600 28.19 -12.96 33.41
CA SER A 600 27.44 -11.88 34.06
C SER A 600 26.61 -11.11 33.06
N GLU A 601 27.21 -10.73 31.95
CA GLU A 601 26.51 -10.01 30.89
C GLU A 601 25.46 -10.89 30.22
N LEU A 602 25.76 -12.18 30.03
CA LEU A 602 24.79 -13.17 29.52
C LEU A 602 23.56 -13.28 30.42
N GLN A 603 23.74 -13.25 31.73
CA GLN A 603 22.63 -13.34 32.69
C GLN A 603 21.58 -12.25 32.42
N ASP A 604 22.02 -11.01 32.24
CA ASP A 604 21.12 -9.89 31.99
C ASP A 604 20.32 -10.05 30.68
N ILE A 605 20.98 -10.53 29.62
CA ILE A 605 20.34 -10.79 28.33
C ILE A 605 19.32 -11.93 28.44
N ILE A 606 19.69 -13.04 29.08
CA ILE A 606 18.84 -14.22 29.26
C ILE A 606 17.57 -13.85 30.03
N PHE A 607 17.68 -13.19 31.19
CA PHE A 607 16.50 -12.87 31.99
C PHE A 607 15.67 -11.72 31.41
N ASN A 608 16.22 -10.95 30.47
CA ASN A 608 15.44 -10.01 29.68
C ASN A 608 14.68 -10.68 28.52
N CYS A 609 15.04 -11.90 28.09
CA CYS A 609 14.27 -12.62 27.06
C CYS A 609 12.88 -13.00 27.58
N LYS A 610 11.84 -12.77 26.79
CA LYS A 610 10.45 -13.07 27.16
C LYS A 610 10.15 -14.56 27.14
N ASN A 611 10.66 -15.28 26.15
CA ASN A 611 10.37 -16.70 25.93
C ASN A 611 11.44 -17.59 26.56
N ALA A 612 11.01 -18.75 27.10
CA ALA A 612 11.95 -19.74 27.66
C ALA A 612 12.83 -20.39 26.58
N GLU A 613 12.30 -20.60 25.37
CA GLU A 613 13.06 -21.17 24.24
C GLU A 613 14.30 -20.32 23.90
N ASP A 614 14.13 -19.00 23.87
CA ASP A 614 15.22 -18.05 23.62
C ASP A 614 16.29 -18.12 24.71
N ARG A 615 15.88 -18.24 25.98
CA ARG A 615 16.79 -18.39 27.13
C ARG A 615 17.62 -19.67 27.03
N VAL A 616 16.96 -20.79 26.74
CA VAL A 616 17.61 -22.11 26.59
C VAL A 616 18.56 -22.11 25.39
N TRP A 617 18.18 -21.46 24.28
CA TRP A 617 19.05 -21.36 23.11
C TRP A 617 20.34 -20.60 23.43
N ILE A 618 20.25 -19.45 24.14
CA ILE A 618 21.43 -18.66 24.53
C ILE A 618 22.35 -19.47 25.45
N LEU A 619 21.81 -20.18 26.44
CA LEU A 619 22.61 -21.02 27.33
C LEU A 619 23.36 -22.12 26.55
N ASN A 620 22.65 -22.86 25.70
CA ASN A 620 23.26 -23.91 24.88
C ASN A 620 24.34 -23.37 23.95
N TRP A 621 24.11 -22.20 23.36
CA TRP A 621 25.11 -21.53 22.53
C TRP A 621 26.38 -21.17 23.35
N ALA A 622 26.22 -20.62 24.56
CA ALA A 622 27.31 -20.17 25.41
C ALA A 622 28.07 -21.31 26.13
N ASN A 623 27.43 -22.46 26.40
CA ASN A 623 27.97 -23.52 27.25
C ASN A 623 29.43 -23.90 26.98
N SER A 624 29.80 -24.10 25.71
CA SER A 624 31.18 -24.49 25.37
C SER A 624 32.21 -23.38 25.59
N LEU A 625 31.80 -22.12 25.76
CA LEU A 625 32.68 -21.02 26.16
C LEU A 625 32.87 -20.98 27.69
N LEU A 626 31.84 -21.39 28.43
CA LEU A 626 31.79 -21.28 29.90
C LEU A 626 32.65 -22.33 30.61
N ASP A 627 32.94 -23.43 29.94
CA ASP A 627 33.63 -24.58 30.52
C ASP A 627 35.10 -24.69 30.11
N ILE A 628 35.59 -23.79 29.23
CA ILE A 628 36.92 -23.91 28.62
C ILE A 628 38.02 -24.05 29.66
N GLN A 629 38.11 -23.15 30.63
CA GLN A 629 39.20 -23.17 31.62
C GLN A 629 39.08 -24.36 32.57
N ILE A 630 37.87 -24.85 32.85
CA ILE A 630 37.68 -26.08 33.63
C ILE A 630 38.27 -27.26 32.84
N ASP A 631 38.03 -27.31 31.54
CA ASP A 631 38.55 -28.35 30.66
C ASP A 631 40.06 -28.31 30.50
N GLU A 632 40.63 -27.11 30.39
CA GLU A 632 42.08 -26.94 30.30
C GLU A 632 42.77 -27.35 31.60
N VAL A 633 42.21 -27.02 32.77
CA VAL A 633 42.74 -27.49 34.05
C VAL A 633 42.67 -29.02 34.16
N LEU A 634 41.53 -29.62 33.81
CA LEU A 634 41.34 -31.08 33.87
C LEU A 634 42.29 -31.83 32.91
N LYS A 635 42.39 -31.38 31.65
CA LYS A 635 43.32 -31.96 30.67
C LYS A 635 44.77 -31.83 31.10
N PHE A 636 45.16 -30.65 31.59
CA PHE A 636 46.53 -30.40 32.03
C PHE A 636 46.93 -31.32 33.18
N VAL A 637 46.06 -31.51 34.17
CA VAL A 637 46.35 -32.42 35.29
C VAL A 637 46.46 -33.87 34.83
N ALA A 638 45.54 -34.32 33.97
CA ALA A 638 45.56 -35.68 33.43
C ALA A 638 46.85 -35.97 32.63
N ASN A 639 47.29 -35.02 31.80
CA ASN A 639 48.47 -35.19 30.93
C ASN A 639 49.81 -35.21 31.69
N ASN A 640 49.87 -34.65 32.90
CA ASN A 640 51.10 -34.53 33.68
C ASN A 640 51.20 -35.56 34.82
N ASP A 641 50.29 -36.55 34.88
CA ASP A 641 50.19 -37.59 35.92
C ASP A 641 50.50 -37.04 37.32
N LEU A 642 49.81 -35.96 37.70
CA LEU A 642 50.05 -35.27 38.96
C LEU A 642 49.44 -36.08 40.11
N GLN A 643 50.05 -37.22 40.45
CA GLN A 643 49.66 -38.12 41.54
C GLN A 643 49.59 -37.41 42.91
N LYS A 644 50.22 -36.23 43.04
CA LYS A 644 50.17 -35.35 44.23
C LYS A 644 48.85 -34.58 44.39
N ILE A 645 48.09 -34.39 43.32
CA ILE A 645 46.78 -33.73 43.37
C ILE A 645 45.74 -34.80 43.71
N SER A 646 44.99 -34.59 44.79
CA SER A 646 43.99 -35.56 45.25
C SER A 646 42.96 -35.83 44.15
N HIS A 647 42.66 -37.11 43.88
CA HIS A 647 41.57 -37.53 42.98
C HIS A 647 40.24 -36.86 43.37
N THR A 648 40.03 -36.59 44.67
CA THR A 648 38.86 -35.84 45.16
C THR A 648 38.78 -34.42 44.61
N ILE A 649 39.90 -33.72 44.43
CA ILE A 649 39.93 -32.36 43.86
C ILE A 649 39.58 -32.40 42.37
N LEU A 650 39.98 -33.46 41.66
CA LEU A 650 39.66 -33.65 40.25
C LEU A 650 38.20 -34.00 40.03
N ASP A 651 37.62 -34.85 40.88
CA ASP A 651 36.19 -35.12 40.90
C ASP A 651 35.38 -33.85 41.22
N GLU A 652 35.87 -33.00 42.16
CA GLU A 652 35.28 -31.70 42.47
C GLU A 652 35.31 -30.74 41.25
N PHE A 653 36.39 -30.73 40.46
CA PHE A 653 36.48 -29.97 39.21
C PHE A 653 35.57 -30.51 38.12
N ALA A 654 35.50 -31.83 37.93
CA ALA A 654 34.59 -32.46 36.98
C ALA A 654 33.12 -32.19 37.35
N ALA A 655 32.81 -32.15 38.64
CA ALA A 655 31.49 -31.78 39.15
C ALA A 655 31.12 -30.31 38.89
N LEU A 656 32.09 -29.41 38.68
CA LEU A 656 31.80 -28.04 38.22
C LEU A 656 31.26 -27.99 36.78
N LYS A 657 31.44 -29.06 36.02
CA LYS A 657 30.95 -29.22 34.64
C LYS A 657 29.52 -29.78 34.60
N GLN A 658 29.18 -30.65 35.56
CA GLN A 658 27.82 -31.15 35.74
C GLN A 658 26.96 -30.12 36.49
N LYS A 659 26.25 -29.23 35.78
CA LYS A 659 24.91 -28.76 36.20
C LYS A 659 24.16 -27.92 35.16
N ASN A 660 22.85 -28.23 35.07
CA ASN A 660 21.83 -27.64 34.20
C ASN A 660 21.45 -26.23 34.65
N TYR A 661 22.11 -25.21 34.11
CA TYR A 661 21.65 -23.82 34.21
C TYR A 661 20.18 -23.66 33.75
N ASP A 662 19.74 -24.52 32.83
CA ASP A 662 18.35 -24.63 32.36
C ASP A 662 17.33 -24.79 33.50
N ILE A 663 17.65 -25.54 34.55
CA ILE A 663 16.74 -25.77 35.69
C ILE A 663 16.50 -24.48 36.49
N TYR A 664 17.45 -23.54 36.44
CA TYR A 664 17.38 -22.26 37.17
C TYR A 664 16.84 -21.11 36.32
N LEU A 665 16.48 -21.33 35.05
CA LEU A 665 15.95 -20.28 34.16
C LEU A 665 14.61 -19.67 34.62
N ALA A 666 13.90 -20.35 35.51
CA ALA A 666 12.66 -19.86 36.11
C ALA A 666 12.90 -18.85 37.25
N ASP A 667 14.09 -18.84 37.86
CA ASP A 667 14.43 -17.98 38.99
C ASP A 667 15.82 -17.35 38.80
N ALA A 668 15.81 -16.07 38.42
CA ALA A 668 17.01 -15.27 38.22
C ALA A 668 17.92 -15.21 39.46
N LYS A 669 17.32 -15.25 40.65
CA LYS A 669 18.07 -15.25 41.90
C LYS A 669 18.78 -16.59 42.10
N ALA A 670 18.07 -17.70 41.91
CA ALA A 670 18.66 -19.03 42.00
C ALA A 670 19.79 -19.24 40.98
N TYR A 671 19.62 -18.74 39.75
CA TYR A 671 20.67 -18.74 38.73
C TYR A 671 21.90 -17.94 39.17
N SER A 672 21.71 -16.73 39.69
CA SER A 672 22.80 -15.86 40.15
C SER A 672 23.54 -16.46 41.35
N GLU A 673 22.81 -17.07 42.28
CA GLU A 673 23.38 -17.77 43.44
C GLU A 673 24.22 -18.98 43.00
N GLU A 674 23.72 -19.80 42.08
CA GLU A 674 24.44 -20.96 41.54
C GLU A 674 25.70 -20.54 40.77
N LYS A 675 25.62 -19.46 39.98
CA LYS A 675 26.77 -18.85 39.32
C LYS A 675 27.83 -18.41 40.35
N SER A 676 27.45 -17.64 41.37
CA SER A 676 28.38 -17.16 42.40
C SER A 676 29.00 -18.31 43.19
N ARG A 677 28.22 -19.37 43.47
CA ARG A 677 28.72 -20.60 44.09
C ARG A 677 29.80 -21.26 43.24
N ARG A 678 29.57 -21.37 41.91
CA ARG A 678 30.52 -21.98 40.97
C ARG A 678 31.83 -21.20 40.91
N GLU A 679 31.76 -19.88 40.81
CA GLU A 679 32.95 -19.01 40.77
C GLU A 679 33.80 -19.16 42.06
N LYS A 680 33.15 -19.13 43.23
CA LYS A 680 33.83 -19.36 44.52
C LYS A 680 34.46 -20.75 44.60
N ALA A 681 33.74 -21.77 44.13
CA ALA A 681 34.24 -23.14 44.13
C ALA A 681 35.47 -23.28 43.21
N TYR A 682 35.43 -22.75 41.99
CA TYR A 682 36.56 -22.75 41.07
C TYR A 682 37.81 -22.10 41.69
N ASN A 683 37.67 -20.88 42.21
CA ASN A 683 38.78 -20.16 42.84
C ASN A 683 39.34 -20.90 44.06
N SER A 684 38.47 -21.52 44.87
CA SER A 684 38.88 -22.33 46.01
C SER A 684 39.66 -23.57 45.59
N LEU A 685 39.22 -24.26 44.53
CA LEU A 685 39.90 -25.45 44.02
C LEU A 685 41.26 -25.12 43.41
N ILE A 686 41.36 -24.04 42.62
CA ILE A 686 42.65 -23.54 42.10
C ILE A 686 43.61 -23.24 43.27
N PHE A 687 43.13 -22.58 44.33
CA PHE A 687 43.95 -22.29 45.50
C PHE A 687 44.43 -23.56 46.21
N LYS A 688 43.54 -24.55 46.41
CA LYS A 688 43.90 -25.85 47.01
C LYS A 688 44.98 -26.55 46.18
N MET A 689 44.82 -26.63 44.86
CA MET A 689 45.81 -27.25 43.97
C MET A 689 47.17 -26.56 44.05
N ARG A 690 47.21 -25.22 44.01
CA ARG A 690 48.46 -24.46 44.15
C ARG A 690 49.15 -24.70 45.49
N LYS A 691 48.38 -24.85 46.57
CA LYS A 691 48.90 -25.14 47.91
C LYS A 691 49.47 -26.56 48.01
N ASP A 692 48.81 -27.55 47.40
CA ASP A 692 49.29 -28.93 47.42
C ASP A 692 50.53 -29.15 46.54
N LEU A 693 50.75 -28.30 45.54
CA LEU A 693 52.00 -28.26 44.76
C LEU A 693 53.16 -27.57 45.48
N ALA A 694 52.88 -26.67 46.42
CA ALA A 694 53.90 -25.99 47.23
C ALA A 694 54.43 -26.84 48.40
N LYS A 695 53.89 -28.06 48.57
CA LYS A 695 54.35 -29.08 49.51
C LYS A 695 55.14 -30.17 48.76
#